data_AF-A0A3B9AP69-F1
#
_entry.id   AF-A0A3B9AP69-F1
#
_cell.length_a   1.000
_cell.length_b   1.000
_cell.length_c   1.000
_cell.angle_alpha   90.00
_cell.angle_beta   90.00
_cell.angle_gamma   90.00
#
_symmetry.space_group_name_H-M   'P 1'
#
loop_
_entity.id
_entity.type
_entity.pdbx_description
1 polymer ?
#
loop_
_entity_poly.entity_id
_entity_poly.type
_entity_poly.pdbx_seq_one_letter_code
_entity_poly.pdbx_strand_id
1 'polypeptide(L)'
;MARLLCLVLLAPAIPAASQISCSPEALTAKYWQYRERFNKHFVMNDRKPEGCVGNGITRNETDFSSLDCSDDLLHGYGLPATSIVQTISGAHADGMGARNIEDNYFYNPNCGEAGPSPGTNWNPTINGVPISYQFPPTDQKFNFIEYGSETPSQLGWYMVVLATEYELLGRSGQYEEQQRTLEELILALQAYRRLDITANCLVKKRYDEITEGFEVDLCSVDVQGNPLGGPLNQVTIFGSCLCPAAYQNKQCIGDFLGGIFNDNKWHFDIPCFENCPWQPNLTGFSGFSIRNDETQEQEALHDPSEQMWNIDLVSGSFAMSEKPPCTDNFSKPCYMEYEVGYMSQDQIFSIMMGLTMIKRFIPANATVTTCDGATFQPLKIAQDISNGIVKMPQNGARNMFWPASEDLDCCAKPVKFGMCAGGDFTFSYAYLELMHNYIDPARKHKIGIFDRMPSSVLFQQQGHPNFNRVIEGLSFGSDLANLPDRFKNPVSDYAYSKDKEIFLLMNNLLYPGGNQLPVDRSLFEEMLCSAPCGGPCIKQANYETQDNAAYYPDFDCPNTPKWTGQRWEGPDAIPDWGGLWKSRQMNGLDYMALHNVYMLHFLDQNQTFMNPDRPDIQTIGNPKKLLGEDKIEGPITLCPGQTAQYRLLPSYSAATINPIEWTCTPNITLSTSSANPTNATLVSSLTPSYLRVGFEEKRNLQQ
;
A
#
# COMPACT_ATOMS: atom_id res chain seq x y z
N MET A 1 -40.00 -19.32 65.03
CA MET A 1 -40.54 -19.72 63.70
C MET A 1 -40.32 -18.56 62.75
N ALA A 2 -39.31 -18.66 61.88
CA ALA A 2 -39.08 -17.70 60.79
C ALA A 2 -38.69 -18.52 59.56
N ARG A 3 -39.47 -18.37 58.48
CA ARG A 3 -39.29 -19.00 57.18
C ARG A 3 -38.12 -18.30 56.47
N LEU A 4 -37.11 -19.06 56.04
CA LEU A 4 -36.09 -18.59 55.10
C LEU A 4 -36.52 -19.03 53.68
N LEU A 5 -36.83 -18.06 52.84
CA LEU A 5 -37.07 -18.23 51.41
C LEU A 5 -35.72 -18.49 50.72
N CYS A 6 -35.55 -19.65 50.07
CA CYS A 6 -34.46 -19.87 49.12
C CYS A 6 -34.83 -19.20 47.79
N LEU A 7 -34.17 -18.08 47.46
CA LEU A 7 -34.12 -17.56 46.10
C LEU A 7 -33.00 -18.29 45.36
N VAL A 8 -33.38 -19.13 44.38
CA VAL A 8 -32.46 -19.66 43.37
C VAL A 8 -32.27 -18.56 42.34
N LEU A 9 -31.13 -17.87 42.39
CA LEU A 9 -30.68 -16.99 41.31
C LEU A 9 -30.16 -17.87 40.17
N LEU A 10 -30.99 -18.04 39.14
CA LEU A 10 -30.55 -18.49 37.82
C LEU A 10 -29.69 -17.37 37.21
N ALA A 11 -28.37 -17.50 37.30
CA ALA A 11 -27.48 -16.70 36.47
C ALA A 11 -27.70 -17.11 35.00
N PRO A 12 -27.93 -16.17 34.07
CA PRO A 12 -27.90 -16.51 32.65
C PRO A 12 -26.50 -17.03 32.33
N ALA A 13 -26.43 -18.26 31.80
CA ALA A 13 -25.22 -18.78 31.20
C ALA A 13 -24.82 -17.82 30.08
N ILE A 14 -23.76 -17.05 30.29
CA ILE A 14 -23.07 -16.34 29.22
C ILE A 14 -22.62 -17.47 28.27
N PRO A 15 -23.10 -17.53 27.01
CA PRO A 15 -22.54 -18.49 26.07
C PRO A 15 -21.04 -18.22 26.01
N ALA A 16 -20.24 -19.25 26.30
CA ALA A 16 -18.81 -19.19 26.05
C ALA A 16 -18.64 -18.75 24.60
N ALA A 17 -17.92 -17.65 24.38
CA ALA A 17 -17.52 -17.24 23.04
C ALA A 17 -16.88 -18.47 22.38
N SER A 18 -17.53 -19.01 21.35
CA SER A 18 -16.92 -20.05 20.54
C SER A 18 -15.66 -19.44 19.97
N GLN A 19 -14.49 -19.85 20.45
CA GLN A 19 -13.22 -19.47 19.83
C GLN A 19 -13.32 -19.82 18.35
N ILE A 20 -13.31 -18.81 17.49
CA ILE A 20 -13.30 -18.98 16.04
C ILE A 20 -11.95 -19.61 15.73
N SER A 21 -11.93 -20.92 15.48
CA SER A 21 -10.73 -21.66 15.11
C SER A 21 -10.82 -22.02 13.63
N CYS A 22 -9.90 -21.50 12.83
CA CYS A 22 -9.75 -21.81 11.42
C CYS A 22 -8.55 -22.74 11.26
N SER A 23 -8.63 -23.68 10.32
CA SER A 23 -7.49 -24.55 10.07
C SER A 23 -6.36 -23.79 9.37
N PRO A 24 -5.08 -24.16 9.58
CA PRO A 24 -3.94 -23.58 8.87
C PRO A 24 -4.08 -23.63 7.34
N GLU A 25 -4.69 -24.70 6.81
CA GLU A 25 -4.96 -24.86 5.38
C GLU A 25 -5.97 -23.81 4.89
N ALA A 26 -7.03 -23.54 5.66
CA ALA A 26 -8.02 -22.51 5.33
C ALA A 26 -7.41 -21.10 5.35
N LEU A 27 -6.48 -20.84 6.27
CA LEU A 27 -5.74 -19.57 6.32
C LEU A 27 -4.83 -19.41 5.08
N THR A 28 -4.09 -20.46 4.73
CA THR A 28 -3.23 -20.47 3.54
C THR A 28 -4.04 -20.31 2.26
N ALA A 29 -5.20 -20.93 2.15
CA ALA A 29 -6.07 -20.75 0.99
C ALA A 29 -6.63 -19.32 0.89
N LYS A 30 -7.08 -18.74 2.03
CA LYS A 30 -7.53 -17.34 2.07
C LYS A 30 -6.40 -16.38 1.68
N TYR A 31 -5.15 -16.67 2.08
CA TYR A 31 -3.98 -15.92 1.64
C TYR A 31 -3.86 -15.87 0.12
N TRP A 32 -3.93 -17.03 -0.56
CA TRP A 32 -3.80 -17.06 -2.01
C TRP A 32 -4.97 -16.39 -2.74
N GLN A 33 -6.19 -16.44 -2.20
CA GLN A 33 -7.31 -15.66 -2.72
C GLN A 33 -7.05 -14.15 -2.65
N TYR A 34 -6.51 -13.68 -1.52
CA TYR A 34 -6.11 -12.28 -1.37
C TYR A 34 -4.98 -11.91 -2.33
N ARG A 35 -4.00 -12.80 -2.50
CA ARG A 35 -2.84 -12.62 -3.36
C ARG A 35 -3.22 -12.54 -4.84
N GLU A 36 -4.11 -13.42 -5.29
CA GLU A 36 -4.66 -13.43 -6.64
C GLU A 36 -5.43 -12.15 -6.93
N ARG A 37 -6.38 -11.78 -6.06
CA ARG A 37 -7.14 -10.54 -6.19
C ARG A 37 -6.24 -9.31 -6.26
N PHE A 38 -5.24 -9.25 -5.37
CA PHE A 38 -4.26 -8.17 -5.34
C PHE A 38 -3.53 -8.03 -6.67
N ASN A 39 -2.99 -9.13 -7.21
CA ASN A 39 -2.31 -9.14 -8.51
C ASN A 39 -3.22 -8.81 -9.69
N LYS A 40 -4.50 -9.16 -9.60
CA LYS A 40 -5.46 -8.93 -10.69
C LYS A 40 -5.96 -7.49 -10.74
N HIS A 41 -6.14 -6.85 -9.58
CA HIS A 41 -6.90 -5.61 -9.49
C HIS A 41 -6.20 -4.43 -8.79
N PHE A 42 -5.07 -4.66 -8.11
CA PHE A 42 -4.44 -3.63 -7.27
C PHE A 42 -2.97 -3.35 -7.60
N VAL A 43 -2.30 -4.17 -8.41
CA VAL A 43 -0.92 -3.91 -8.83
C VAL A 43 -0.69 -4.32 -10.27
N MET A 44 -0.02 -3.45 -11.02
CA MET A 44 0.42 -3.75 -12.39
C MET A 44 1.91 -4.07 -12.39
N ASN A 45 2.27 -5.29 -12.78
CA ASN A 45 3.67 -5.73 -12.81
C ASN A 45 4.24 -5.65 -14.24
N ASP A 46 5.48 -5.19 -14.38
CA ASP A 46 6.20 -5.15 -15.68
C ASP A 46 6.69 -6.56 -16.00
N ARG A 47 5.76 -7.40 -16.41
CA ARG A 47 6.01 -8.78 -16.82
C ARG A 47 5.54 -8.94 -18.25
N LYS A 48 6.44 -9.44 -19.10
CA LYS A 48 6.11 -9.67 -20.51
C LYS A 48 5.29 -10.97 -20.67
N PRO A 49 4.50 -11.13 -21.76
CA PRO A 49 3.68 -12.33 -21.99
C PRO A 49 4.46 -13.65 -21.96
N GLU A 50 5.72 -13.63 -22.38
CA GLU A 50 6.68 -14.74 -22.33
C GLU A 50 7.13 -15.12 -20.91
N GLY A 51 6.74 -14.34 -19.90
CA GLY A 51 6.94 -14.62 -18.48
C GLY A 51 8.17 -13.97 -17.86
N CYS A 52 9.07 -13.35 -18.63
CA CYS A 52 10.21 -12.62 -18.07
C CYS A 52 9.79 -11.28 -17.43
N VAL A 53 10.54 -10.83 -16.42
CA VAL A 53 10.32 -9.56 -15.73
C VAL A 53 11.14 -8.44 -16.39
N GLY A 54 10.56 -7.27 -16.60
CA GLY A 54 11.27 -6.08 -17.04
C GLY A 54 11.94 -5.34 -15.88
N ASN A 55 12.56 -4.19 -16.15
CA ASN A 55 13.26 -3.40 -15.14
C ASN A 55 12.35 -2.60 -14.20
N GLY A 56 11.08 -2.39 -14.57
CA GLY A 56 10.10 -1.66 -13.76
C GLY A 56 10.31 -0.14 -13.65
N ILE A 57 11.29 0.45 -14.34
CA ILE A 57 11.54 1.91 -14.38
C ILE A 57 11.25 2.49 -15.75
N THR A 58 11.77 1.89 -16.82
CA THR A 58 11.84 2.51 -18.16
C THR A 58 11.29 1.59 -19.25
N ARG A 59 10.74 2.22 -20.30
CA ARG A 59 10.24 1.52 -21.49
C ARG A 59 11.37 0.98 -22.38
N ASN A 60 12.53 1.65 -22.41
CA ASN A 60 13.73 1.28 -23.19
C ASN A 60 15.01 1.52 -22.37
N GLU A 61 15.83 0.48 -22.16
CA GLU A 61 16.72 0.34 -20.99
C GLU A 61 18.14 0.95 -21.02
N THR A 62 18.56 1.73 -22.00
CA THR A 62 20.02 1.83 -22.22
C THR A 62 20.83 2.87 -21.42
N ASP A 63 20.23 3.92 -20.83
CA ASP A 63 21.00 4.85 -19.98
C ASP A 63 20.12 5.73 -19.06
N PHE A 64 20.23 5.54 -17.74
CA PHE A 64 19.54 6.37 -16.75
C PHE A 64 20.01 7.84 -16.73
N SER A 65 21.19 8.13 -17.29
CA SER A 65 21.74 9.49 -17.34
C SER A 65 21.16 10.35 -18.48
N SER A 66 20.46 9.73 -19.44
CA SER A 66 19.81 10.41 -20.56
C SER A 66 18.29 10.21 -20.59
N LEU A 67 17.69 9.89 -19.44
CA LEU A 67 16.25 9.69 -19.34
C LEU A 67 15.48 10.97 -19.67
N ASP A 68 14.56 10.86 -20.62
CA ASP A 68 13.51 11.83 -20.81
C ASP A 68 12.41 11.58 -19.77
N CYS A 69 12.37 12.47 -18.77
CA CYS A 69 11.39 12.49 -17.70
C CYS A 69 9.92 12.52 -18.17
N SER A 70 9.64 12.84 -19.44
CA SER A 70 8.27 12.92 -19.96
C SER A 70 7.77 11.64 -20.62
N ASP A 71 8.64 10.86 -21.28
CA ASP A 71 8.21 9.75 -22.14
C ASP A 71 8.83 8.39 -21.78
N ASP A 72 9.93 8.35 -21.02
CA ASP A 72 10.70 7.11 -20.84
C ASP A 72 10.24 6.23 -19.67
N LEU A 73 9.50 6.80 -18.70
CA LEU A 73 9.20 6.12 -17.43
C LEU A 73 7.96 5.19 -17.50
N LEU A 74 8.06 4.04 -16.83
CA LEU A 74 6.99 3.07 -16.61
C LEU A 74 6.19 3.45 -15.36
N HIS A 75 5.52 4.59 -15.43
CA HIS A 75 4.69 5.14 -14.36
C HIS A 75 3.63 4.14 -13.84
N GLY A 76 3.42 4.10 -12.52
CA GLY A 76 2.47 3.20 -11.86
C GLY A 76 2.91 1.73 -11.70
N TYR A 77 3.86 1.21 -12.51
CA TYR A 77 4.25 -0.20 -12.44
C TYR A 77 4.88 -0.57 -11.09
N GLY A 78 4.50 -1.72 -10.53
CA GLY A 78 4.94 -2.19 -9.21
C GLY A 78 4.44 -1.36 -8.03
N LEU A 79 3.60 -0.33 -8.26
CA LEU A 79 2.94 0.43 -7.20
C LEU A 79 1.58 -0.19 -6.86
N PRO A 80 1.33 -0.52 -5.58
CA PRO A 80 0.03 -1.02 -5.16
C PRO A 80 -0.97 0.12 -4.98
N ALA A 81 -2.14 -0.04 -5.60
CA ALA A 81 -3.32 0.74 -5.28
C ALA A 81 -3.79 0.45 -3.86
N THR A 82 -4.38 1.45 -3.21
CA THR A 82 -4.92 1.31 -1.86
C THR A 82 -6.27 0.63 -1.88
N SER A 83 -7.18 1.14 -2.71
CA SER A 83 -8.57 0.69 -2.75
C SER A 83 -9.20 0.86 -4.13
N ILE A 84 -10.31 0.18 -4.35
CA ILE A 84 -11.25 0.49 -5.43
C ILE A 84 -12.48 1.08 -4.77
N VAL A 85 -12.83 2.30 -5.17
CA VAL A 85 -13.93 3.08 -4.61
C VAL A 85 -15.12 2.99 -5.55
N GLN A 86 -16.29 2.68 -4.99
CA GLN A 86 -17.52 2.54 -5.74
C GLN A 86 -18.43 3.74 -5.46
N THR A 87 -18.91 4.39 -6.52
CA THR A 87 -19.73 5.59 -6.41
C THR A 87 -20.86 5.62 -7.43
N ILE A 88 -21.98 6.24 -7.04
CA ILE A 88 -23.14 6.47 -7.91
C ILE A 88 -22.94 7.61 -8.91
N SER A 89 -21.95 8.46 -8.65
CA SER A 89 -21.53 9.51 -9.57
C SER A 89 -20.01 9.58 -9.55
N GLY A 90 -19.42 9.73 -10.72
CA GLY A 90 -17.99 10.02 -10.84
C GLY A 90 -17.56 11.37 -10.23
N ALA A 91 -18.53 12.19 -9.82
CA ALA A 91 -18.36 13.62 -9.71
C ALA A 91 -17.68 14.10 -8.41
N HIS A 92 -17.83 13.43 -7.27
CA HIS A 92 -17.53 14.12 -6.02
C HIS A 92 -16.09 13.94 -5.49
N ALA A 93 -15.28 14.99 -5.70
CA ALA A 93 -14.00 15.40 -5.08
C ALA A 93 -12.83 14.39 -5.01
N ASP A 94 -13.07 13.09 -4.80
CA ASP A 94 -11.99 12.14 -4.48
C ASP A 94 -11.54 11.29 -5.69
N GLY A 95 -12.35 11.20 -6.76
CA GLY A 95 -11.96 10.50 -7.98
C GLY A 95 -11.18 11.41 -8.95
N MET A 96 -11.68 12.62 -9.14
CA MET A 96 -11.16 13.62 -10.07
C MET A 96 -10.37 14.75 -9.37
N GLY A 97 -10.25 14.70 -8.04
CA GLY A 97 -9.53 15.68 -7.23
C GLY A 97 -10.13 17.09 -7.27
N ALA A 98 -9.27 18.08 -7.00
CA ALA A 98 -9.59 19.50 -7.08
C ALA A 98 -10.17 19.96 -8.43
N ARG A 99 -9.96 19.21 -9.51
CA ARG A 99 -10.46 19.53 -10.84
C ARG A 99 -11.99 19.52 -10.95
N ASN A 100 -12.69 18.89 -10.01
CA ASN A 100 -14.15 18.79 -10.04
C ASN A 100 -14.86 19.58 -8.93
N ILE A 101 -14.15 20.48 -8.24
CA ILE A 101 -14.70 21.31 -7.17
C ILE A 101 -14.92 22.73 -7.73
N GLU A 102 -16.17 23.15 -7.93
CA GLU A 102 -16.54 24.43 -8.58
C GLU A 102 -15.84 25.67 -7.99
N ASP A 103 -15.58 25.67 -6.68
CA ASP A 103 -14.90 26.77 -5.96
C ASP A 103 -13.37 26.63 -5.91
N ASN A 104 -12.78 25.64 -6.59
CA ASN A 104 -11.34 25.40 -6.60
C ASN A 104 -10.67 26.07 -7.80
N TYR A 105 -9.44 26.57 -7.61
CA TYR A 105 -8.65 27.18 -8.68
C TYR A 105 -8.39 26.25 -9.87
N PHE A 106 -8.27 24.94 -9.62
CA PHE A 106 -8.04 23.92 -10.66
C PHE A 106 -9.33 23.39 -11.28
N TYR A 107 -10.49 23.97 -10.96
CA TYR A 107 -11.77 23.52 -11.48
C TYR A 107 -11.79 23.50 -13.01
N ASN A 108 -12.23 22.38 -13.57
CA ASN A 108 -12.44 22.23 -15.00
C ASN A 108 -13.85 21.67 -15.27
N PRO A 109 -14.82 22.50 -15.67
CA PRO A 109 -16.18 22.04 -15.94
C PRO A 109 -16.27 21.07 -17.13
N ASN A 110 -15.31 21.13 -18.05
CA ASN A 110 -15.26 20.29 -19.26
C ASN A 110 -14.68 18.89 -18.98
N CYS A 111 -14.19 18.64 -17.77
CA CYS A 111 -13.86 17.28 -17.31
C CYS A 111 -15.05 16.32 -17.36
N GLY A 112 -16.28 16.83 -17.22
CA GLY A 112 -17.49 16.03 -17.34
C GLY A 112 -17.73 15.54 -18.78
N GLU A 113 -17.34 16.30 -19.80
CA GLU A 113 -17.58 15.96 -21.20
C GLU A 113 -16.45 15.11 -21.83
N ALA A 114 -15.27 15.10 -21.20
CA ALA A 114 -14.08 14.39 -21.64
C ALA A 114 -13.36 13.73 -20.47
N GLY A 115 -14.00 12.73 -19.84
CA GLY A 115 -13.39 11.93 -18.78
C GLY A 115 -12.00 11.40 -19.15
N PRO A 116 -11.14 11.06 -18.17
CA PRO A 116 -9.83 10.49 -18.45
C PRO A 116 -9.91 9.19 -19.27
N SER A 117 -11.00 8.44 -19.07
CA SER A 117 -11.47 7.34 -19.90
C SER A 117 -12.32 7.84 -21.09
N PRO A 118 -11.98 7.48 -22.34
CA PRO A 118 -12.77 7.84 -23.52
C PRO A 118 -14.22 7.37 -23.41
N GLY A 119 -15.19 8.29 -23.53
CA GLY A 119 -16.62 7.96 -23.59
C GLY A 119 -17.36 7.89 -22.24
N THR A 120 -16.65 8.08 -21.11
CA THR A 120 -17.27 8.10 -19.77
C THR A 120 -17.52 9.54 -19.31
N ASN A 121 -18.78 9.92 -19.08
CA ASN A 121 -19.16 11.21 -18.50
C ASN A 121 -19.21 11.08 -16.96
N TRP A 122 -18.24 11.69 -16.28
CA TRP A 122 -18.11 11.65 -14.81
C TRP A 122 -18.98 12.69 -14.08
N ASN A 123 -19.62 13.59 -14.80
CA ASN A 123 -20.58 14.57 -14.28
C ASN A 123 -21.91 14.52 -15.06
N PRO A 124 -22.64 13.40 -14.99
CA PRO A 124 -23.81 13.19 -15.82
C PRO A 124 -24.91 14.20 -15.48
N THR A 125 -25.65 14.65 -16.50
CA THR A 125 -26.82 15.53 -16.36
C THR A 125 -28.05 14.84 -16.92
N ILE A 126 -29.21 15.02 -16.27
CA ILE A 126 -30.52 14.63 -16.81
C ILE A 126 -31.26 15.93 -17.16
N ASN A 127 -31.57 16.14 -18.45
CA ASN A 127 -32.23 17.34 -18.96
C ASN A 127 -31.51 18.66 -18.60
N GLY A 128 -30.17 18.66 -18.57
CA GLY A 128 -29.37 19.85 -18.24
C GLY A 128 -29.30 20.16 -16.75
N VAL A 129 -29.84 19.30 -15.89
CA VAL A 129 -29.67 19.38 -14.43
C VAL A 129 -28.57 18.40 -14.02
N PRO A 130 -27.54 18.82 -13.28
CA PRO A 130 -26.57 17.90 -12.68
C PRO A 130 -27.30 16.82 -11.90
N ILE A 131 -26.92 15.57 -12.14
CA ILE A 131 -27.41 14.46 -11.32
C ILE A 131 -26.90 14.71 -9.91
N SER A 132 -27.77 15.19 -9.03
CA SER A 132 -27.51 15.16 -7.61
C SER A 132 -27.43 13.69 -7.17
N TYR A 133 -26.81 13.42 -6.02
CA TYR A 133 -26.78 12.09 -5.38
C TYR A 133 -28.13 11.35 -5.30
N GLN A 134 -29.24 12.02 -5.61
CA GLN A 134 -30.59 11.50 -5.46
C GLN A 134 -31.14 10.79 -6.71
N PHE A 135 -30.60 10.97 -7.93
CA PHE A 135 -31.18 10.34 -9.15
C PHE A 135 -30.18 9.98 -10.28
N PRO A 136 -29.24 9.03 -10.09
CA PRO A 136 -28.34 8.57 -11.17
C PRO A 136 -29.04 7.80 -12.29
N PRO A 137 -28.40 7.61 -13.45
CA PRO A 137 -28.84 6.63 -14.46
C PRO A 137 -28.62 5.22 -13.91
N THR A 138 -29.62 4.35 -13.98
CA THR A 138 -29.54 2.96 -13.44
C THR A 138 -28.56 2.04 -14.18
N ASP A 139 -28.02 2.48 -15.31
CA ASP A 139 -27.17 1.73 -16.23
C ASP A 139 -25.68 2.12 -16.15
N GLN A 140 -25.30 3.17 -15.41
CA GLN A 140 -23.92 3.61 -15.25
C GLN A 140 -23.46 3.50 -13.79
N LYS A 141 -22.51 2.59 -13.55
CA LYS A 141 -21.83 2.42 -12.26
C LYS A 141 -20.40 2.93 -12.45
N PHE A 142 -19.93 3.77 -11.55
CA PHE A 142 -18.59 4.36 -11.64
C PHE A 142 -17.72 3.77 -10.53
N ASN A 143 -16.71 2.98 -10.89
CA ASN A 143 -15.65 2.65 -9.94
C ASN A 143 -14.35 3.30 -10.38
N PHE A 144 -13.55 3.70 -9.40
CA PHE A 144 -12.19 4.19 -9.65
C PHE A 144 -11.21 3.48 -8.74
N ILE A 145 -10.01 3.24 -9.26
CA ILE A 145 -8.90 2.75 -8.47
C ILE A 145 -8.21 3.93 -7.80
N GLU A 146 -7.97 3.83 -6.50
CA GLU A 146 -7.43 4.90 -5.68
C GLU A 146 -5.95 4.68 -5.42
N TYR A 147 -5.15 5.57 -6.02
CA TYR A 147 -3.80 5.89 -5.60
C TYR A 147 -3.85 7.24 -4.88
N GLY A 148 -3.08 7.41 -3.82
CA GLY A 148 -3.26 8.59 -2.97
C GLY A 148 -2.15 8.78 -1.97
N SER A 149 -2.46 9.50 -0.90
CA SER A 149 -1.51 9.82 0.17
C SER A 149 -0.98 8.60 0.92
N GLU A 150 -1.44 7.37 0.67
CA GLU A 150 -0.96 6.18 1.36
C GLU A 150 -0.18 5.21 0.47
N THR A 151 -0.03 5.50 -0.83
CA THR A 151 0.58 4.58 -1.79
C THR A 151 1.97 4.06 -1.39
N PRO A 152 2.92 4.87 -0.88
CA PRO A 152 4.21 4.34 -0.42
C PRO A 152 4.11 3.56 0.89
N SER A 153 3.10 3.83 1.73
CA SER A 153 2.83 3.00 2.90
C SER A 153 2.40 1.59 2.46
N GLN A 154 1.48 1.51 1.49
CA GLN A 154 1.07 0.26 0.85
C GLN A 154 2.27 -0.45 0.18
N LEU A 155 3.16 0.30 -0.48
CA LEU A 155 4.38 -0.26 -1.07
C LEU A 155 5.29 -0.90 -0.02
N GLY A 156 5.46 -0.25 1.14
CA GLY A 156 6.20 -0.80 2.27
C GLY A 156 5.62 -2.12 2.78
N TRP A 157 4.30 -2.19 2.95
CA TRP A 157 3.60 -3.43 3.33
C TRP A 157 3.67 -4.51 2.24
N TYR A 158 3.63 -4.13 0.96
CA TYR A 158 3.80 -5.08 -0.14
C TYR A 158 5.21 -5.70 -0.11
N MET A 159 6.25 -4.91 0.16
CA MET A 159 7.61 -5.44 0.37
C MET A 159 7.69 -6.41 1.55
N VAL A 160 6.96 -6.15 2.65
CA VAL A 160 6.85 -7.08 3.77
C VAL A 160 6.22 -8.40 3.32
N VAL A 161 5.09 -8.34 2.60
CA VAL A 161 4.39 -9.53 2.06
C VAL A 161 5.34 -10.34 1.19
N LEU A 162 5.98 -9.71 0.20
CA LEU A 162 6.87 -10.38 -0.74
C LEU A 162 8.11 -10.98 -0.06
N ALA A 163 8.76 -10.26 0.86
CA ALA A 163 9.94 -10.77 1.56
C ALA A 163 9.62 -11.98 2.45
N THR A 164 8.44 -11.97 3.09
CA THR A 164 7.99 -13.08 3.94
C THR A 164 7.43 -14.25 3.14
N GLU A 165 6.72 -13.99 2.04
CA GLU A 165 6.27 -14.99 1.07
C GLU A 165 7.47 -15.73 0.46
N TYR A 166 8.53 -15.01 0.07
CA TYR A 166 9.77 -15.59 -0.44
C TYR A 166 10.36 -16.62 0.55
N GLU A 167 10.42 -16.28 1.84
CA GLU A 167 10.93 -17.20 2.87
C GLU A 167 10.01 -18.43 3.03
N LEU A 168 8.69 -18.23 3.08
CA LEU A 168 7.72 -19.33 3.23
C LEU A 168 7.73 -20.30 2.04
N LEU A 169 7.82 -19.78 0.81
CA LEU A 169 7.96 -20.58 -0.41
C LEU A 169 9.27 -21.36 -0.40
N GLY A 170 10.37 -20.72 0.02
CA GLY A 170 11.68 -21.35 0.15
C GLY A 170 11.70 -22.50 1.17
N ARG A 171 11.07 -22.31 2.33
CA ARG A 171 10.90 -23.37 3.35
C ARG A 171 10.04 -24.53 2.85
N SER A 172 9.08 -24.23 1.99
CA SER A 172 8.19 -25.22 1.38
C SER A 172 8.77 -25.82 0.10
N GLY A 173 9.98 -25.40 -0.31
CA GLY A 173 10.69 -25.94 -1.47
C GLY A 173 10.06 -25.60 -2.83
N GLN A 174 9.26 -24.54 -2.91
CA GLN A 174 8.67 -24.04 -4.17
C GLN A 174 9.58 -22.98 -4.79
N TYR A 175 10.72 -23.42 -5.33
CA TYR A 175 11.78 -22.52 -5.75
C TYR A 175 11.42 -21.69 -6.99
N GLU A 176 10.60 -22.23 -7.91
CA GLU A 176 10.15 -21.47 -9.07
C GLU A 176 9.23 -20.31 -8.66
N GLU A 177 8.27 -20.57 -7.78
CA GLU A 177 7.37 -19.52 -7.28
C GLU A 177 8.13 -18.55 -6.37
N GLN A 178 9.06 -19.04 -5.55
CA GLN A 178 9.95 -18.21 -4.76
C GLN A 178 10.72 -17.22 -5.65
N GLN A 179 11.22 -17.67 -6.81
CA GLN A 179 11.90 -16.80 -7.78
C GLN A 179 10.94 -15.76 -8.37
N ARG A 180 9.69 -16.11 -8.67
CA ARG A 180 8.69 -15.14 -9.16
C ARG A 180 8.33 -14.09 -8.11
N THR A 181 8.21 -14.48 -6.83
CA THR A 181 8.06 -13.54 -5.72
C THR A 181 9.27 -12.60 -5.62
N LEU A 182 10.49 -13.10 -5.87
CA LEU A 182 11.70 -12.28 -5.91
C LEU A 182 11.69 -11.29 -7.08
N GLU A 183 11.17 -11.70 -8.25
CA GLU A 183 10.95 -10.84 -9.42
C GLU A 183 9.92 -9.73 -9.15
N GLU A 184 8.84 -10.03 -8.45
CA GLU A 184 7.90 -8.99 -8.01
C GLU A 184 8.52 -8.05 -6.97
N LEU A 185 9.38 -8.56 -6.09
CA LEU A 185 10.08 -7.74 -5.09
C LEU A 185 11.04 -6.74 -5.73
N ILE A 186 11.73 -7.10 -6.81
CA ILE A 186 12.54 -6.13 -7.55
C ILE A 186 11.66 -5.05 -8.18
N LEU A 187 10.50 -5.39 -8.75
CA LEU A 187 9.57 -4.38 -9.26
C LEU A 187 9.09 -3.42 -8.16
N ALA A 188 8.77 -3.90 -6.97
CA ALA A 188 8.39 -3.06 -5.83
C ALA A 188 9.54 -2.11 -5.40
N LEU A 189 10.79 -2.60 -5.37
CA LEU A 189 11.96 -1.77 -5.07
C LEU A 189 12.22 -0.72 -6.16
N GLN A 190 12.06 -1.10 -7.43
CA GLN A 190 12.22 -0.20 -8.57
C GLN A 190 11.09 0.82 -8.64
N ALA A 191 9.88 0.48 -8.18
CA ALA A 191 8.78 1.44 -8.06
C ALA A 191 9.16 2.59 -7.11
N TYR A 192 9.76 2.31 -5.95
CA TYR A 192 10.27 3.38 -5.07
C TYR A 192 11.39 4.19 -5.74
N ARG A 193 12.31 3.53 -6.48
CA ARG A 193 13.34 4.22 -7.26
C ARG A 193 12.73 5.16 -8.30
N ARG A 194 11.65 4.73 -8.96
CA ARG A 194 10.94 5.54 -9.93
C ARG A 194 10.26 6.73 -9.27
N LEU A 195 9.65 6.57 -8.09
CA LEU A 195 9.12 7.71 -7.32
C LEU A 195 10.21 8.75 -6.98
N ASP A 196 11.43 8.31 -6.66
CA ASP A 196 12.59 9.19 -6.43
C ASP A 196 13.05 9.90 -7.71
N ILE A 197 13.16 9.16 -8.82
CA ILE A 197 13.48 9.71 -10.15
C ILE A 197 12.43 10.75 -10.58
N THR A 198 11.15 10.42 -10.50
CA THR A 198 10.04 11.31 -10.90
C THR A 198 10.03 12.58 -10.05
N ALA A 199 10.36 12.49 -8.76
CA ALA A 199 10.48 13.66 -7.90
C ALA A 199 11.60 14.61 -8.36
N ASN A 200 12.77 14.07 -8.69
CA ASN A 200 13.86 14.87 -9.28
C ASN A 200 13.43 15.48 -10.63
N CYS A 201 12.74 14.73 -11.48
CA CYS A 201 12.19 15.27 -12.73
C CYS A 201 11.24 16.47 -12.52
N LEU A 202 10.34 16.39 -11.54
CA LEU A 202 9.43 17.49 -11.20
C LEU A 202 10.18 18.72 -10.68
N VAL A 203 11.23 18.52 -9.88
CA VAL A 203 12.09 19.61 -9.41
C VAL A 203 12.80 20.28 -10.59
N LYS A 204 13.30 19.51 -11.57
CA LYS A 204 13.90 20.06 -12.80
C LYS A 204 12.94 21.00 -13.48
N LYS A 205 11.76 20.47 -13.75
CA LYS A 205 10.71 21.16 -14.46
C LYS A 205 10.40 22.48 -13.79
N ARG A 206 10.35 22.52 -12.45
CA ARG A 206 10.08 23.77 -11.76
C ARG A 206 11.19 24.82 -11.90
N TYR A 207 12.45 24.43 -11.83
CA TYR A 207 13.56 25.36 -12.06
C TYR A 207 13.62 25.87 -13.52
N ASP A 208 13.30 25.01 -14.48
CA ASP A 208 13.19 25.39 -15.90
C ASP A 208 12.05 26.41 -16.09
N GLU A 209 10.86 26.15 -15.54
CA GLU A 209 9.71 27.07 -15.56
C GLU A 209 10.08 28.46 -15.01
N ILE A 210 10.80 28.53 -13.88
CA ILE A 210 11.25 29.80 -13.29
C ILE A 210 12.21 30.53 -14.23
N THR A 211 13.16 29.81 -14.84
CA THR A 211 14.13 30.39 -15.77
C THR A 211 13.48 30.91 -17.05
N GLU A 212 12.39 30.26 -17.48
CA GLU A 212 11.59 30.67 -18.63
C GLU A 212 10.57 31.79 -18.31
N GLY A 213 10.47 32.21 -17.05
CA GLY A 213 9.52 33.23 -16.59
C GLY A 213 8.06 32.74 -16.52
N PHE A 214 7.85 31.43 -16.43
CA PHE A 214 6.53 30.81 -16.37
C PHE A 214 5.95 30.83 -14.94
N GLU A 215 4.79 31.47 -14.79
CA GLU A 215 4.07 31.59 -13.50
C GLU A 215 5.00 31.95 -12.34
N VAL A 216 5.66 33.10 -12.46
CA VAL A 216 6.56 33.62 -11.43
C VAL A 216 5.86 34.73 -10.64
N ASP A 217 5.53 34.44 -9.39
CA ASP A 217 5.20 35.48 -8.40
C ASP A 217 6.49 35.99 -7.76
N LEU A 218 6.54 37.29 -7.49
CA LEU A 218 7.65 37.88 -6.74
C LEU A 218 7.39 37.76 -5.23
N CYS A 219 8.30 37.13 -4.52
CA CYS A 219 8.37 37.16 -3.07
C CYS A 219 9.66 37.82 -2.60
N SER A 220 9.69 38.18 -1.32
CA SER A 220 10.84 38.78 -0.67
C SER A 220 11.14 38.09 0.65
N VAL A 221 12.42 37.84 0.92
CA VAL A 221 12.86 37.34 2.22
C VAL A 221 13.92 38.25 2.80
N ASP A 222 13.81 38.49 4.11
CA ASP A 222 14.86 39.13 4.87
C ASP A 222 15.92 38.10 5.27
N VAL A 223 17.16 38.34 4.84
CA VAL A 223 18.29 37.49 5.18
C VAL A 223 19.21 38.24 6.15
N GLN A 224 19.53 37.59 7.27
CA GLN A 224 20.59 38.05 8.17
C GLN A 224 21.92 37.60 7.58
N GLY A 225 22.61 38.52 6.92
CA GLY A 225 23.91 38.20 6.36
C GLY A 225 24.42 39.27 5.41
N ASN A 226 25.73 39.27 5.23
CA ASN A 226 26.36 40.07 4.20
C ASN A 226 26.84 39.14 3.08
N PRO A 227 26.05 38.91 2.02
CA PRO A 227 26.50 38.09 0.89
C PRO A 227 27.76 38.65 0.20
N LEU A 228 28.24 39.85 0.59
CA LEU A 228 29.40 40.55 0.05
C LEU A 228 30.46 40.94 1.12
N GLY A 229 30.44 40.36 2.33
CA GLY A 229 31.57 40.40 3.29
C GLY A 229 31.76 41.64 4.19
N GLY A 230 30.76 42.52 4.35
CA GLY A 230 30.76 43.63 5.34
C GLY A 230 29.94 43.35 6.64
N PRO A 231 29.66 44.37 7.48
CA PRO A 231 28.90 44.20 8.74
C PRO A 231 27.49 43.63 8.51
N LEU A 232 26.96 42.93 9.52
CA LEU A 232 25.65 42.30 9.54
C LEU A 232 24.54 43.35 9.41
N ASN A 233 24.12 43.61 8.18
CA ASN A 233 22.91 44.37 7.88
C ASN A 233 21.84 43.39 7.40
N GLN A 234 20.59 43.62 7.79
CA GLN A 234 19.44 42.91 7.23
C GLN A 234 19.27 43.39 5.78
N VAL A 235 19.33 42.46 4.83
CA VAL A 235 19.14 42.74 3.41
C VAL A 235 17.89 41.98 2.96
N THR A 236 16.95 42.69 2.34
CA THR A 236 15.78 42.10 1.69
C THR A 236 16.16 41.70 0.26
N ILE A 237 16.01 40.42 -0.07
CA ILE A 237 16.26 39.88 -1.41
C ILE A 237 14.91 39.59 -2.08
N PHE A 238 14.80 39.94 -3.36
CA PHE A 238 13.64 39.67 -4.21
C PHE A 238 13.98 38.63 -5.27
N GLY A 239 12.99 37.83 -5.66
CA GLY A 239 13.13 36.82 -6.72
C GLY A 239 11.82 36.08 -6.94
N SER A 240 11.85 35.11 -7.85
CA SER A 240 10.69 34.30 -8.21
C SER A 240 10.43 33.25 -7.14
N CYS A 241 9.19 33.13 -6.67
CA CYS A 241 8.82 32.10 -5.71
C CYS A 241 8.86 30.72 -6.35
N LEU A 242 9.23 29.72 -5.54
CA LEU A 242 9.24 28.35 -6.02
C LEU A 242 7.82 27.87 -6.37
N CYS A 243 6.77 28.29 -5.66
CA CYS A 243 5.40 28.16 -6.15
C CYS A 243 4.59 29.45 -5.92
N PRO A 244 3.81 29.93 -6.90
CA PRO A 244 2.95 31.11 -6.78
C PRO A 244 1.95 31.01 -5.64
N ALA A 245 1.41 32.15 -5.20
CA ALA A 245 0.41 32.22 -4.13
C ALA A 245 -0.85 31.40 -4.43
N ALA A 246 -1.19 31.23 -5.72
CA ALA A 246 -2.32 30.41 -6.16
C ALA A 246 -2.19 28.92 -5.82
N TYR A 247 -0.96 28.41 -5.68
CA TYR A 247 -0.64 27.02 -5.34
C TYR A 247 -0.37 26.83 -3.85
N GLN A 248 -0.40 27.89 -3.05
CA GLN A 248 -0.09 27.81 -1.63
C GLN A 248 -1.30 27.27 -0.84
N ASN A 249 -1.10 26.19 -0.10
CA ASN A 249 -2.15 25.56 0.71
C ASN A 249 -2.69 26.50 1.81
N LYS A 250 -3.96 26.35 2.20
CA LYS A 250 -4.52 27.01 3.39
C LYS A 250 -3.94 26.35 4.66
N GLN A 251 -3.59 27.18 5.65
CA GLN A 251 -2.99 26.86 6.96
C GLN A 251 -2.93 25.37 7.37
N CYS A 252 -1.71 24.88 7.59
CA CYS A 252 -1.45 23.63 8.28
C CYS A 252 -2.19 23.54 9.63
N ILE A 253 -2.79 22.38 9.91
CA ILE A 253 -3.55 22.06 11.15
C ILE A 253 -2.67 22.16 12.43
N GLY A 254 -1.35 22.30 12.28
CA GLY A 254 -0.39 22.56 13.37
C GLY A 254 -0.61 23.87 14.16
N ASP A 255 -1.44 24.79 13.66
CA ASP A 255 -1.79 26.04 14.35
C ASP A 255 -2.52 25.82 15.71
N PHE A 256 -3.03 24.61 15.99
CA PHE A 256 -3.73 24.30 17.23
C PHE A 256 -2.82 24.19 18.48
N LEU A 257 -1.49 24.11 18.30
CA LEU A 257 -0.51 23.98 19.39
C LEU A 257 0.25 25.28 19.73
N GLY A 258 -0.36 26.44 19.45
CA GLY A 258 -0.01 27.70 20.10
C GLY A 258 1.46 28.10 19.99
N GLY A 259 1.88 28.59 18.82
CA GLY A 259 2.89 29.66 18.69
C GLY A 259 4.34 29.38 19.10
N ILE A 260 4.74 28.14 19.43
CA ILE A 260 6.14 27.82 19.78
C ILE A 260 7.00 27.56 18.53
N PHE A 261 6.40 27.14 17.42
CA PHE A 261 7.06 26.95 16.12
C PHE A 261 6.35 27.81 15.07
N ASN A 262 6.71 29.10 15.03
CA ASN A 262 6.12 30.07 14.12
C ASN A 262 6.80 30.09 12.74
N ASP A 263 7.58 29.05 12.41
CA ASP A 263 8.30 28.96 11.15
C ASP A 263 7.41 28.30 10.09
N ASN A 264 6.92 29.15 9.19
CA ASN A 264 6.45 28.86 7.83
C ASN A 264 4.98 28.48 7.65
N LYS A 265 4.18 29.54 7.45
CA LYS A 265 2.84 29.47 6.84
C LYS A 265 2.84 29.02 5.37
N TRP A 266 4.02 28.83 4.77
CA TRP A 266 4.19 28.61 3.34
C TRP A 266 5.31 27.60 3.11
N HIS A 267 5.02 26.51 2.41
CA HIS A 267 6.01 25.46 2.16
C HIS A 267 7.12 25.90 1.21
N PHE A 268 6.90 26.94 0.37
CA PHE A 268 7.79 27.29 -0.77
C PHE A 268 7.92 28.79 -1.11
N ASP A 269 7.60 29.70 -0.20
CA ASP A 269 7.63 31.15 -0.46
C ASP A 269 9.05 31.76 -0.28
N ILE A 270 10.05 31.13 -0.91
CA ILE A 270 11.45 31.58 -0.87
C ILE A 270 11.86 32.03 -2.27
N PRO A 271 12.44 33.23 -2.42
CA PRO A 271 13.00 33.70 -3.67
C PRO A 271 14.07 32.75 -4.20
N CYS A 272 13.81 32.21 -5.38
CA CYS A 272 14.79 31.51 -6.20
C CYS A 272 15.24 32.40 -7.37
N PHE A 273 16.51 32.25 -7.73
CA PHE A 273 17.16 33.10 -8.72
C PHE A 273 16.93 32.57 -10.14
N GLU A 274 16.84 33.50 -11.09
CA GLU A 274 16.82 33.16 -12.52
C GLU A 274 18.17 32.51 -12.90
N ASN A 275 18.14 31.49 -13.78
CA ASN A 275 19.31 30.76 -14.28
C ASN A 275 20.00 29.82 -13.26
N CYS A 276 19.24 29.22 -12.33
CA CYS A 276 19.75 28.15 -11.46
C CYS A 276 20.30 26.97 -12.29
N PRO A 277 21.57 26.57 -12.14
CA PRO A 277 22.19 25.50 -12.95
C PRO A 277 21.83 24.08 -12.47
N TRP A 278 20.67 23.89 -11.85
CA TRP A 278 20.30 22.61 -11.25
C TRP A 278 20.08 21.52 -12.30
N GLN A 279 20.53 20.30 -11.96
CA GLN A 279 20.34 19.11 -12.77
C GLN A 279 19.78 17.98 -11.90
N PRO A 280 18.81 17.20 -12.41
CA PRO A 280 18.25 16.09 -11.66
C PRO A 280 19.29 14.99 -11.50
N ASN A 281 19.39 14.44 -10.29
CA ASN A 281 20.18 13.22 -10.10
C ASN A 281 19.30 12.00 -10.38
N LEU A 282 19.36 11.51 -11.62
CA LEU A 282 18.66 10.29 -12.04
C LEU A 282 19.47 9.01 -11.75
N THR A 283 20.66 9.17 -11.17
CA THR A 283 21.56 8.07 -10.81
C THR A 283 21.45 7.71 -9.33
N GLY A 284 21.14 6.46 -9.05
CA GLY A 284 21.00 5.96 -7.67
C GLY A 284 19.71 6.42 -7.00
N PHE A 285 19.81 6.76 -5.70
CA PHE A 285 18.69 7.17 -4.84
C PHE A 285 19.03 8.50 -4.17
N SER A 286 18.19 9.50 -4.38
CA SER A 286 18.34 10.84 -3.79
C SER A 286 17.76 10.94 -2.38
N GLY A 287 16.81 10.05 -2.04
CA GLY A 287 16.06 10.09 -0.78
C GLY A 287 14.87 11.07 -0.83
N PHE A 288 14.70 11.78 -1.94
CA PHE A 288 13.58 12.65 -2.24
C PHE A 288 12.64 11.97 -3.23
N SER A 289 11.41 11.67 -2.82
CA SER A 289 10.43 10.93 -3.61
C SER A 289 9.11 11.68 -3.70
N ILE A 290 8.28 11.35 -4.69
CA ILE A 290 6.86 11.72 -4.72
C ILE A 290 6.03 10.61 -4.08
N ARG A 291 4.80 10.93 -3.66
CA ARG A 291 3.93 9.94 -3.01
C ARG A 291 3.40 8.89 -3.98
N ASN A 292 3.22 9.23 -5.26
CA ASN A 292 2.68 8.33 -6.25
C ASN A 292 3.04 8.80 -7.66
N ASP A 293 2.96 7.90 -8.64
CA ASP A 293 3.22 8.22 -10.05
C ASP A 293 2.28 7.46 -10.98
N GLU A 294 1.07 7.15 -10.54
CA GLU A 294 0.04 6.50 -11.35
C GLU A 294 -0.39 7.36 -12.54
N THR A 295 -0.76 6.70 -13.62
CA THR A 295 -1.34 7.33 -14.82
C THR A 295 -2.63 6.59 -15.18
N GLN A 296 -3.37 7.13 -16.14
CA GLN A 296 -4.56 6.46 -16.65
C GLN A 296 -4.25 5.12 -17.35
N GLU A 297 -2.99 4.80 -17.67
CA GLU A 297 -2.62 3.48 -18.19
C GLU A 297 -2.97 2.34 -17.20
N GLN A 298 -3.09 2.65 -15.90
CA GLN A 298 -3.49 1.69 -14.88
C GLN A 298 -4.97 1.28 -14.93
N GLU A 299 -5.77 1.90 -15.80
CA GLU A 299 -7.08 1.36 -16.16
C GLU A 299 -7.00 -0.08 -16.70
N ALA A 300 -5.84 -0.57 -17.15
CA ALA A 300 -5.69 -1.98 -17.54
C ALA A 300 -5.89 -2.99 -16.40
N LEU A 301 -5.99 -2.54 -15.13
CA LEU A 301 -6.43 -3.38 -13.99
C LEU A 301 -7.94 -3.63 -13.96
N HIS A 302 -8.69 -3.00 -14.87
CA HIS A 302 -10.12 -3.17 -15.10
C HIS A 302 -10.46 -4.62 -15.49
N ASP A 303 -11.43 -5.20 -14.78
CA ASP A 303 -12.14 -6.40 -15.23
C ASP A 303 -13.60 -6.10 -15.62
N PRO A 304 -13.91 -6.00 -16.93
CA PRO A 304 -15.26 -5.69 -17.40
C PRO A 304 -16.26 -6.83 -17.15
N SER A 305 -15.79 -8.03 -16.85
CA SER A 305 -16.66 -9.18 -16.57
C SER A 305 -17.24 -9.16 -15.16
N GLU A 306 -16.66 -8.38 -14.27
CA GLU A 306 -17.04 -8.30 -12.86
C GLU A 306 -17.35 -6.85 -12.47
N GLN A 307 -18.64 -6.51 -12.32
CA GLN A 307 -19.08 -5.12 -12.08
C GLN A 307 -18.42 -4.42 -10.87
N MET A 308 -18.01 -5.19 -9.85
CA MET A 308 -17.34 -4.64 -8.66
C MET A 308 -15.87 -4.27 -8.90
N TRP A 309 -15.25 -4.79 -9.97
CA TRP A 309 -13.87 -4.54 -10.38
C TRP A 309 -13.77 -3.76 -11.71
N ASN A 310 -14.91 -3.33 -12.24
CA ASN A 310 -14.99 -2.49 -13.44
C ASN A 310 -14.46 -1.09 -13.12
N ILE A 311 -13.17 -0.85 -13.35
CA ILE A 311 -12.51 0.43 -13.08
C ILE A 311 -12.64 1.31 -14.32
N ASP A 312 -13.22 2.49 -14.13
CA ASP A 312 -13.45 3.45 -15.21
C ASP A 312 -12.52 4.67 -15.10
N LEU A 313 -11.69 4.74 -14.04
CA LEU A 313 -10.81 5.87 -13.74
C LEU A 313 -9.69 5.45 -12.78
N VAL A 314 -8.49 5.99 -13.01
CA VAL A 314 -7.41 6.02 -12.02
C VAL A 314 -7.46 7.35 -11.28
N SER A 315 -7.78 7.30 -9.98
CA SER A 315 -7.73 8.45 -9.08
C SER A 315 -6.34 8.57 -8.46
N GLY A 316 -5.84 9.80 -8.42
CA GLY A 316 -4.60 10.19 -7.75
C GLY A 316 -4.04 11.49 -8.33
N SER A 317 -3.33 12.26 -7.51
CA SER A 317 -2.88 13.61 -7.89
C SER A 317 -1.94 13.59 -9.09
N PHE A 318 -1.10 12.55 -9.25
CA PHE A 318 -0.22 12.47 -10.40
C PHE A 318 -1.02 12.24 -11.68
N ALA A 319 -1.92 11.25 -11.71
CA ALA A 319 -2.80 10.99 -12.85
C ALA A 319 -3.67 12.21 -13.19
N MET A 320 -4.18 12.91 -12.18
CA MET A 320 -4.99 14.13 -12.41
C MET A 320 -4.17 15.28 -12.99
N SER A 321 -2.87 15.36 -12.69
CA SER A 321 -1.98 16.38 -13.23
C SER A 321 -1.62 16.19 -14.71
N GLU A 322 -1.82 14.99 -15.28
CA GLU A 322 -1.51 14.70 -16.68
C GLU A 322 -2.51 15.32 -17.66
N LYS A 323 -3.74 15.54 -17.18
CA LYS A 323 -4.78 16.24 -17.93
C LYS A 323 -5.10 17.51 -17.15
N PRO A 324 -4.35 18.61 -17.27
CA PRO A 324 -4.63 19.83 -16.48
C PRO A 324 -6.00 20.47 -16.83
N PRO A 325 -6.50 21.43 -16.01
CA PRO A 325 -7.61 22.30 -16.40
C PRO A 325 -7.30 23.08 -17.69
N CYS A 326 -8.33 23.55 -18.41
CA CYS A 326 -8.17 24.36 -19.62
C CYS A 326 -7.67 25.81 -19.36
N THR A 327 -7.05 26.08 -18.21
CA THR A 327 -6.44 27.38 -17.95
C THR A 327 -5.17 27.53 -18.78
N ASP A 328 -4.84 28.76 -19.20
CA ASP A 328 -3.70 29.00 -20.08
C ASP A 328 -2.34 28.71 -19.40
N ASN A 329 -2.29 28.68 -18.06
CA ASN A 329 -1.09 28.38 -17.28
C ASN A 329 -1.37 27.29 -16.21
N PHE A 330 -0.52 26.26 -16.14
CA PHE A 330 -0.54 25.18 -15.14
C PHE A 330 0.87 24.63 -14.88
N SER A 331 1.37 24.75 -13.65
CA SER A 331 2.59 24.06 -13.17
C SER A 331 2.27 22.72 -12.50
N LYS A 332 2.68 21.60 -13.13
CA LYS A 332 2.55 20.24 -12.56
C LYS A 332 3.30 20.09 -11.22
N PRO A 333 4.57 20.54 -11.08
CA PRO A 333 5.28 20.49 -9.81
C PRO A 333 4.56 21.21 -8.67
N CYS A 334 3.99 22.39 -8.93
CA CYS A 334 3.25 23.13 -7.90
C CYS A 334 1.86 22.55 -7.63
N TYR A 335 1.22 21.91 -8.61
CA TYR A 335 -0.03 21.17 -8.37
C TYR A 335 0.19 19.95 -7.45
N MET A 336 1.24 19.16 -7.69
CA MET A 336 1.57 18.02 -6.84
C MET A 336 1.87 18.45 -5.39
N GLU A 337 2.54 19.58 -5.26
CA GLU A 337 2.78 20.21 -3.97
C GLU A 337 1.49 20.59 -3.23
N TYR A 338 0.60 21.30 -3.93
CA TYR A 338 -0.69 21.74 -3.40
C TYR A 338 -1.59 20.59 -2.96
N GLU A 339 -1.75 19.56 -3.80
CA GLU A 339 -2.73 18.49 -3.56
C GLU A 339 -2.27 17.49 -2.50
N VAL A 340 -1.02 17.02 -2.60
CA VAL A 340 -0.54 15.87 -1.81
C VAL A 340 0.81 16.12 -1.15
N GLY A 341 1.54 17.17 -1.54
CA GLY A 341 2.94 17.34 -1.18
C GLY A 341 3.83 16.27 -1.80
N TYR A 342 5.13 16.36 -1.52
CA TYR A 342 6.10 15.43 -2.09
C TYR A 342 6.24 14.15 -1.28
N MET A 343 6.34 14.25 0.05
CA MET A 343 6.62 13.09 0.92
C MET A 343 5.78 13.12 2.18
N SER A 344 5.58 11.97 2.79
CA SER A 344 5.02 11.84 4.13
C SER A 344 5.93 10.98 5.02
N GLN A 345 5.95 11.24 6.32
CA GLN A 345 6.88 10.55 7.23
C GLN A 345 6.43 9.11 7.56
N ASP A 346 5.13 8.84 7.69
CA ASP A 346 4.60 7.45 7.76
C ASP A 346 5.15 6.61 6.64
N GLN A 347 4.94 7.10 5.43
CA GLN A 347 5.32 6.42 4.21
C GLN A 347 6.79 6.02 4.23
N ILE A 348 7.68 6.93 4.65
CA ILE A 348 9.11 6.64 4.75
C ILE A 348 9.39 5.53 5.78
N PHE A 349 8.72 5.57 6.94
CA PHE A 349 8.84 4.51 7.94
C PHE A 349 8.30 3.17 7.43
N SER A 350 7.17 3.16 6.72
CA SER A 350 6.61 1.97 6.07
C SER A 350 7.55 1.39 5.01
N ILE A 351 8.17 2.23 4.17
CA ILE A 351 9.20 1.81 3.22
C ILE A 351 10.37 1.18 3.97
N MET A 352 10.93 1.86 4.97
CA MET A 352 12.05 1.33 5.77
C MET A 352 11.70 0.00 6.45
N MET A 353 10.45 -0.20 6.89
CA MET A 353 9.96 -1.47 7.41
C MET A 353 10.05 -2.58 6.35
N GLY A 354 9.56 -2.34 5.13
CA GLY A 354 9.70 -3.26 4.01
C GLY A 354 11.17 -3.63 3.77
N LEU A 355 12.07 -2.64 3.74
CA LEU A 355 13.51 -2.85 3.55
C LEU A 355 14.16 -3.68 4.67
N THR A 356 13.73 -3.53 5.94
CA THR A 356 14.22 -4.38 7.04
C THR A 356 13.81 -5.85 6.87
N MET A 357 12.60 -6.11 6.37
CA MET A 357 12.15 -7.49 6.09
C MET A 357 12.90 -8.09 4.91
N ILE A 358 13.20 -7.30 3.87
CA ILE A 358 14.08 -7.72 2.77
C ILE A 358 15.46 -8.10 3.30
N LYS A 359 16.06 -7.26 4.16
CA LYS A 359 17.34 -7.58 4.82
C LYS A 359 17.29 -8.89 5.59
N ARG A 360 16.17 -9.18 6.24
CA ARG A 360 16.02 -10.35 7.09
C ARG A 360 15.92 -11.66 6.30
N PHE A 361 15.16 -11.65 5.19
CA PHE A 361 14.74 -12.86 4.49
C PHE A 361 15.36 -13.07 3.12
N ILE A 362 15.81 -12.01 2.45
CA ILE A 362 16.41 -12.14 1.12
C ILE A 362 17.92 -12.37 1.24
N PRO A 363 18.46 -13.49 0.73
CA PRO A 363 19.89 -13.76 0.74
C PRO A 363 20.68 -12.70 -0.05
N ALA A 364 21.90 -12.39 0.41
CA ALA A 364 22.76 -11.39 -0.24
C ALA A 364 23.18 -11.76 -1.67
N ASN A 365 23.15 -13.06 -2.02
CA ASN A 365 23.46 -13.57 -3.35
C ASN A 365 22.23 -13.81 -4.22
N ALA A 366 21.01 -13.52 -3.73
CA ALA A 366 19.79 -13.64 -4.53
C ALA A 366 19.85 -12.63 -5.67
N THR A 367 19.48 -13.07 -6.87
CA THR A 367 19.54 -12.26 -8.09
C THR A 367 18.29 -12.42 -8.93
N VAL A 368 17.94 -11.36 -9.65
CA VAL A 368 16.91 -11.37 -10.68
C VAL A 368 17.55 -10.89 -11.96
N THR A 369 17.31 -11.61 -13.05
CA THR A 369 17.74 -11.21 -14.40
C THR A 369 16.51 -10.77 -15.18
N THR A 370 16.52 -9.54 -15.69
CA THR A 370 15.42 -8.98 -16.48
C THR A 370 15.46 -9.47 -17.91
N CYS A 371 14.38 -9.21 -18.66
CA CYS A 371 14.22 -9.63 -20.06
C CYS A 371 15.37 -9.18 -20.97
N ASP A 372 15.97 -8.02 -20.69
CA ASP A 372 17.07 -7.43 -21.46
C ASP A 372 18.46 -7.96 -21.05
N GLY A 373 18.53 -8.76 -19.98
CA GLY A 373 19.75 -9.36 -19.44
C GLY A 373 20.38 -8.59 -18.29
N ALA A 374 19.81 -7.47 -17.83
CA ALA A 374 20.31 -6.79 -16.64
C ALA A 374 20.09 -7.64 -15.37
N THR A 375 21.09 -7.67 -14.48
CA THR A 375 21.03 -8.45 -13.25
C THR A 375 20.96 -7.54 -12.03
N PHE A 376 19.96 -7.77 -11.19
CA PHE A 376 19.69 -7.00 -9.99
C PHE A 376 19.88 -7.87 -8.74
N GLN A 377 20.43 -7.26 -7.68
CA GLN A 377 20.52 -7.84 -6.35
C GLN A 377 19.54 -7.11 -5.42
N PRO A 378 18.37 -7.68 -5.09
CA PRO A 378 17.33 -6.97 -4.35
C PRO A 378 17.80 -6.39 -3.01
N LEU A 379 18.61 -7.13 -2.25
CA LEU A 379 19.18 -6.63 -1.00
C LEU A 379 20.07 -5.40 -1.21
N LYS A 380 20.86 -5.37 -2.28
CA LYS A 380 21.72 -4.23 -2.59
C LYS A 380 20.89 -2.98 -2.90
N ILE A 381 19.81 -3.13 -3.66
CA ILE A 381 18.86 -2.05 -3.94
C ILE A 381 18.24 -1.54 -2.63
N ALA A 382 17.76 -2.44 -1.77
CA ALA A 382 17.19 -2.08 -0.47
C ALA A 382 18.17 -1.31 0.42
N GLN A 383 19.44 -1.71 0.45
CA GLN A 383 20.49 -1.00 1.17
C GLN A 383 20.73 0.41 0.60
N ASP A 384 20.74 0.54 -0.73
CA ASP A 384 20.96 1.82 -1.39
C ASP A 384 19.76 2.78 -1.21
N ILE A 385 18.53 2.28 -1.23
CA ILE A 385 17.33 3.04 -0.84
C ILE A 385 17.46 3.54 0.60
N SER A 386 17.72 2.64 1.55
CA SER A 386 17.78 2.99 2.97
C SER A 386 18.84 4.06 3.24
N ASN A 387 19.99 3.95 2.55
CA ASN A 387 21.07 4.92 2.62
C ASN A 387 20.69 6.27 1.99
N GLY A 388 19.90 6.29 0.90
CA GLY A 388 19.37 7.53 0.32
C GLY A 388 18.47 8.28 1.30
N ILE A 389 17.51 7.55 1.88
CA ILE A 389 16.55 8.09 2.87
C ILE A 389 17.27 8.75 4.06
N VAL A 390 18.27 8.10 4.65
CA VAL A 390 18.96 8.66 5.83
C VAL A 390 20.06 9.67 5.50
N LYS A 391 20.47 9.84 4.24
CA LYS A 391 21.46 10.87 3.88
C LYS A 391 20.84 12.22 3.63
N MET A 392 19.56 12.26 3.23
CA MET A 392 18.91 13.48 2.79
C MET A 392 18.66 14.49 3.93
N PRO A 393 18.18 14.09 5.12
CA PRO A 393 18.11 15.01 6.25
C PRO A 393 19.54 15.26 6.71
N GLN A 394 20.14 16.39 6.31
CA GLN A 394 21.51 16.71 6.72
C GLN A 394 21.62 16.57 8.24
N ASN A 395 22.61 15.78 8.69
CA ASN A 395 22.70 15.26 10.06
C ASN A 395 22.65 16.35 11.17
N GLY A 396 22.91 17.62 10.83
CA GLY A 396 22.77 18.77 11.73
C GLY A 396 21.38 19.43 11.77
N ALA A 397 20.59 19.35 10.68
CA ALA A 397 19.32 20.08 10.54
C ALA A 397 18.08 19.21 10.78
N ARG A 398 18.15 17.89 10.53
CA ARG A 398 17.01 16.94 10.67
C ARG A 398 15.78 17.34 9.83
N ASN A 399 15.99 18.13 8.80
CA ASN A 399 14.97 18.51 7.83
C ASN A 399 15.39 18.04 6.44
N MET A 400 14.41 17.68 5.63
CA MET A 400 14.58 17.61 4.18
C MET A 400 14.58 19.01 3.58
N PHE A 401 15.38 19.17 2.54
CA PHE A 401 15.50 20.39 1.77
C PHE A 401 15.03 20.14 0.34
N TRP A 402 14.44 21.16 -0.28
CA TRP A 402 14.23 21.16 -1.72
C TRP A 402 15.57 20.98 -2.43
N PRO A 403 15.69 20.10 -3.44
CA PRO A 403 16.97 19.91 -4.13
C PRO A 403 17.52 21.21 -4.72
N ALA A 404 18.84 21.36 -4.73
CA ALA A 404 19.58 22.61 -5.03
C ALA A 404 19.40 23.78 -4.05
N SER A 405 18.44 23.76 -3.13
CA SER A 405 18.14 24.99 -2.36
C SER A 405 19.26 25.42 -1.41
N GLU A 406 20.18 24.51 -1.07
CA GLU A 406 21.38 24.83 -0.30
C GLU A 406 22.46 25.56 -1.10
N ASP A 407 22.37 25.49 -2.42
CA ASP A 407 23.17 26.29 -3.32
C ASP A 407 22.58 27.71 -3.38
N LEU A 408 23.35 28.68 -2.88
CA LEU A 408 22.95 30.09 -2.90
C LEU A 408 22.90 30.65 -4.32
N ASP A 409 23.38 29.92 -5.34
CA ASP A 409 23.18 30.26 -6.74
C ASP A 409 21.75 29.93 -7.22
N CYS A 410 21.02 29.05 -6.53
CA CYS A 410 19.68 28.64 -6.92
C CYS A 410 18.57 29.33 -6.10
N CYS A 411 18.73 29.45 -4.78
CA CYS A 411 17.76 30.16 -3.96
C CYS A 411 18.43 31.02 -2.88
N ALA A 412 17.74 32.08 -2.44
CA ALA A 412 18.28 33.05 -1.48
C ALA A 412 18.63 32.43 -0.11
N LYS A 413 18.01 31.29 0.23
CA LYS A 413 18.33 30.46 1.39
C LYS A 413 17.86 29.01 1.15
N PRO A 414 18.40 28.03 1.89
CA PRO A 414 17.88 26.66 1.91
C PRO A 414 16.38 26.60 2.16
N VAL A 415 15.66 25.90 1.28
CA VAL A 415 14.21 25.73 1.33
C VAL A 415 13.92 24.45 2.10
N LYS A 416 13.50 24.62 3.35
CA LYS A 416 13.14 23.50 4.22
C LYS A 416 11.69 23.11 4.00
N PHE A 417 11.45 21.82 3.79
CA PHE A 417 10.09 21.29 3.83
C PHE A 417 9.56 21.34 5.27
N GLY A 418 8.42 22.01 5.47
CA GLY A 418 7.69 21.99 6.73
C GLY A 418 7.10 20.61 7.06
N MET A 419 6.55 20.45 8.26
CA MET A 419 5.98 19.19 8.73
C MET A 419 4.89 18.63 7.81
N CYS A 420 3.99 19.48 7.26
CA CYS A 420 2.90 19.02 6.38
C CYS A 420 3.40 18.54 5.00
N ALA A 421 4.54 19.04 4.54
CA ALA A 421 5.21 18.53 3.33
C ALA A 421 6.13 17.32 3.63
N GLY A 422 6.07 16.79 4.86
CA GLY A 422 6.81 15.61 5.31
C GLY A 422 8.27 15.87 5.69
N GLY A 423 8.70 17.12 5.75
CA GLY A 423 10.12 17.47 5.79
C GLY A 423 10.82 17.51 7.14
N ASP A 424 10.09 17.53 8.26
CA ASP A 424 10.66 17.74 9.60
C ASP A 424 10.81 16.44 10.40
N PHE A 425 12.02 15.89 10.47
CA PHE A 425 12.33 14.65 11.19
C PHE A 425 12.95 14.90 12.57
N THR A 426 12.79 16.10 13.15
CA THR A 426 13.46 16.49 14.41
C THR A 426 13.35 15.43 15.51
N PHE A 427 12.18 14.78 15.62
CA PHE A 427 11.88 13.76 16.64
C PHE A 427 11.94 12.31 16.15
N SER A 428 11.95 12.07 14.84
CA SER A 428 11.81 10.74 14.23
C SER A 428 13.09 10.25 13.54
N TYR A 429 14.01 11.14 13.18
CA TYR A 429 15.20 10.84 12.37
C TYR A 429 16.09 9.73 12.96
N ALA A 430 16.32 9.76 14.26
CA ALA A 430 17.10 8.74 14.98
C ALA A 430 16.61 7.31 14.74
N TYR A 431 15.30 7.15 14.59
CA TYR A 431 14.66 5.85 14.41
C TYR A 431 14.77 5.36 12.96
N LEU A 432 14.82 6.27 11.97
CA LEU A 432 15.21 5.94 10.61
C LEU A 432 16.68 5.46 10.55
N GLU A 433 17.57 6.13 11.28
CA GLU A 433 18.98 5.69 11.37
C GLU A 433 19.12 4.31 12.05
N LEU A 434 18.30 4.00 13.06
CA LEU A 434 18.27 2.66 13.66
C LEU A 434 17.89 1.59 12.63
N MET A 435 16.82 1.81 11.87
CA MET A 435 16.39 0.89 10.81
C MET A 435 17.46 0.75 9.72
N HIS A 436 18.04 1.87 9.25
CA HIS A 436 19.14 1.83 8.28
C HIS A 436 20.34 1.02 8.80
N ASN A 437 20.73 1.22 10.06
CA ASN A 437 21.84 0.49 10.66
C ASN A 437 21.60 -1.03 10.75
N TYR A 438 20.34 -1.47 10.81
CA TYR A 438 19.97 -2.89 10.68
C TYR A 438 20.09 -3.37 9.23
N ILE A 439 19.58 -2.60 8.27
CA ILE A 439 19.58 -2.91 6.83
C ILE A 439 21.01 -2.99 6.29
N ASP A 440 21.84 -2.00 6.62
CA ASP A 440 23.20 -1.86 6.15
C ASP A 440 24.18 -1.59 7.30
N PRO A 441 24.60 -2.66 8.02
CA PRO A 441 25.56 -2.52 9.10
C PRO A 441 26.96 -2.10 8.61
N ALA A 442 27.26 -2.21 7.31
CA ALA A 442 28.55 -1.81 6.75
C ALA A 442 28.64 -0.29 6.57
N ARG A 443 27.52 0.38 6.28
CA ARG A 443 27.40 1.85 6.18
C ARG A 443 26.74 2.46 7.42
N LYS A 444 27.08 1.98 8.62
CA LYS A 444 26.43 2.41 9.87
C LYS A 444 26.52 3.93 10.13
N HIS A 445 25.37 4.57 10.36
CA HIS A 445 25.23 5.94 10.81
C HIS A 445 25.37 6.08 12.34
N LYS A 446 25.94 7.20 12.80
CA LYS A 446 26.11 7.51 14.22
C LYS A 446 24.87 8.20 14.78
N ILE A 447 24.14 7.48 15.63
CA ILE A 447 22.99 8.03 16.36
C ILE A 447 23.51 8.92 17.50
N GLY A 448 23.17 10.22 17.48
CA GLY A 448 23.64 11.23 18.43
C GLY A 448 23.12 11.05 19.86
N ILE A 449 23.60 11.88 20.80
CA ILE A 449 23.18 11.82 22.21
C ILE A 449 21.80 12.48 22.44
N PHE A 450 21.49 13.53 21.67
CA PHE A 450 20.18 14.18 21.64
C PHE A 450 19.09 13.27 21.04
N ASP A 451 19.48 12.27 20.25
CA ASP A 451 18.61 11.24 19.66
C ASP A 451 18.16 10.16 20.65
N ARG A 452 18.86 10.04 21.79
CA ARG A 452 18.50 9.08 22.85
C ARG A 452 17.57 9.69 23.90
N MET A 453 17.45 11.02 23.91
CA MET A 453 16.74 11.78 24.95
C MET A 453 15.21 11.91 24.79
N PRO A 454 14.56 11.80 23.61
CA PRO A 454 13.13 12.08 23.55
C PRO A 454 12.27 10.91 24.03
N SER A 455 12.86 9.72 24.27
CA SER A 455 12.13 8.56 24.78
C SER A 455 11.34 8.88 26.06
N SER A 456 11.94 9.42 27.13
CA SER A 456 11.21 9.65 28.39
C SER A 456 10.14 10.73 28.33
N VAL A 457 10.24 11.69 27.40
CA VAL A 457 9.27 12.80 27.23
C VAL A 457 8.15 12.40 26.26
N LEU A 458 8.46 11.65 25.20
CA LEU A 458 7.49 11.15 24.23
C LEU A 458 6.69 9.97 24.80
N PHE A 459 7.29 9.08 25.60
CA PHE A 459 6.57 8.01 26.31
C PHE A 459 5.55 8.56 27.33
N GLN A 460 5.68 9.83 27.76
CA GLN A 460 4.69 10.50 28.62
C GLN A 460 3.55 11.17 27.82
N GLN A 461 3.68 11.28 26.49
CA GLN A 461 2.68 11.89 25.61
C GLN A 461 2.10 10.84 24.64
N GLN A 462 1.40 9.83 25.18
CA GLN A 462 0.74 8.74 24.42
C GLN A 462 -0.32 9.19 23.38
N GLY A 463 -0.44 10.49 23.09
CA GLY A 463 -1.29 11.06 22.04
C GLY A 463 -0.53 11.88 20.98
N HIS A 464 0.81 11.95 21.01
CA HIS A 464 1.56 12.74 20.02
C HIS A 464 1.75 11.94 18.70
N PRO A 465 1.49 12.51 17.51
CA PRO A 465 1.64 11.83 16.22
C PRO A 465 3.03 11.21 15.99
N ASN A 466 4.09 11.94 16.40
CA ASN A 466 5.47 11.44 16.35
C ASN A 466 5.72 10.17 17.18
N PHE A 467 4.88 9.85 18.17
CA PHE A 467 5.05 8.65 18.97
C PHE A 467 4.81 7.37 18.16
N ASN A 468 3.93 7.39 17.16
CA ASN A 468 3.77 6.26 16.21
C ASN A 468 5.09 5.92 15.51
N ARG A 469 5.82 6.94 15.05
CA ARG A 469 7.11 6.78 14.34
C ARG A 469 8.21 6.22 15.24
N VAL A 470 8.21 6.63 16.51
CA VAL A 470 9.13 6.07 17.51
C VAL A 470 8.92 4.57 17.66
N ILE A 471 7.68 4.13 17.80
CA ILE A 471 7.34 2.71 17.97
C ILE A 471 7.70 1.91 16.71
N GLU A 472 7.39 2.44 15.53
CA GLU A 472 7.76 1.84 14.26
C GLU A 472 9.28 1.66 14.18
N GLY A 473 10.06 2.74 14.23
CA GLY A 473 11.51 2.57 14.05
C GLY A 473 12.23 1.85 15.20
N LEU A 474 11.69 1.84 16.43
CA LEU A 474 12.20 0.95 17.49
C LEU A 474 11.92 -0.52 17.18
N SER A 475 10.71 -0.86 16.72
CA SER A 475 10.30 -2.24 16.45
C SER A 475 11.06 -2.87 15.28
N PHE A 476 11.57 -2.08 14.36
CA PHE A 476 12.31 -2.57 13.19
C PHE A 476 13.81 -2.31 13.25
N GLY A 477 14.26 -1.34 14.05
CA GLY A 477 15.65 -0.95 14.17
C GLY A 477 16.37 -1.42 15.44
N SER A 478 15.66 -2.03 16.41
CA SER A 478 16.25 -2.53 17.65
C SER A 478 15.57 -3.79 18.18
N ASP A 479 16.34 -4.65 18.85
CA ASP A 479 15.81 -5.79 19.61
C ASP A 479 15.11 -5.27 20.88
N LEU A 480 13.77 -5.22 20.85
CA LEU A 480 12.96 -4.65 21.93
C LEU A 480 13.06 -5.47 23.20
N ALA A 481 13.30 -6.78 23.10
CA ALA A 481 13.36 -7.65 24.27
C ALA A 481 14.62 -7.44 25.11
N ASN A 482 15.68 -6.89 24.50
CA ASN A 482 16.89 -6.46 25.19
C ASN A 482 16.78 -5.06 25.80
N LEU A 483 15.67 -4.34 25.59
CA LEU A 483 15.44 -3.05 26.23
C LEU A 483 15.01 -3.23 27.71
N PRO A 484 15.41 -2.31 28.60
CA PRO A 484 14.90 -2.29 29.97
C PRO A 484 13.36 -2.22 30.01
N ASP A 485 12.73 -2.88 30.99
CA ASP A 485 11.26 -2.99 31.10
C ASP A 485 10.54 -1.64 31.08
N ARG A 486 11.15 -0.58 31.65
CA ARG A 486 10.62 0.79 31.61
C ARG A 486 10.45 1.39 30.21
N PHE A 487 11.08 0.80 29.20
CA PHE A 487 10.96 1.20 27.79
C PHE A 487 10.21 0.14 26.98
N LYS A 488 10.46 -1.15 27.25
CA LYS A 488 9.79 -2.27 26.57
C LYS A 488 8.28 -2.29 26.85
N ASN A 489 7.86 -2.18 28.11
CA ASN A 489 6.44 -2.30 28.45
C ASN A 489 5.57 -1.20 27.81
N PRO A 490 5.96 0.10 27.85
CA PRO A 490 5.22 1.14 27.14
C PRO A 490 5.10 0.92 25.62
N VAL A 491 6.13 0.34 24.99
CA VAL A 491 6.09 0.01 23.55
C VAL A 491 5.05 -1.09 23.30
N SER A 492 5.09 -2.17 24.08
CA SER A 492 4.12 -3.26 23.98
C SER A 492 2.69 -2.79 24.26
N ASP A 493 2.48 -2.05 25.36
CA ASP A 493 1.17 -1.53 25.74
C ASP A 493 0.60 -0.61 24.65
N TYR A 494 1.45 0.22 24.05
CA TYR A 494 1.05 1.07 22.94
C TYR A 494 0.65 0.26 21.72
N ALA A 495 1.46 -0.74 21.32
CA ALA A 495 1.16 -1.60 20.19
C ALA A 495 -0.23 -2.26 20.31
N TYR A 496 -0.58 -2.80 21.49
CA TYR A 496 -1.91 -3.37 21.75
C TYR A 496 -3.03 -2.32 21.82
N SER A 497 -2.77 -1.14 22.38
CA SER A 497 -3.79 -0.09 22.48
C SER A 497 -4.10 0.61 21.15
N LYS A 498 -3.24 0.44 20.13
CA LYS A 498 -3.30 1.15 18.85
C LYS A 498 -3.40 0.21 17.64
N ASP A 499 -3.82 -1.05 17.84
CA ASP A 499 -3.97 -2.03 16.75
C ASP A 499 -2.66 -2.22 15.93
N LYS A 500 -1.49 -2.11 16.59
CA LYS A 500 -0.14 -2.27 16.02
C LYS A 500 0.58 -3.50 16.58
N GLU A 501 -0.16 -4.50 17.06
CA GLU A 501 0.38 -5.70 17.70
C GLU A 501 1.33 -6.50 16.79
N ILE A 502 1.10 -6.43 15.47
CA ILE A 502 1.93 -7.09 14.46
C ILE A 502 3.41 -6.68 14.56
N PHE A 503 3.72 -5.45 15.02
CA PHE A 503 5.09 -4.97 15.16
C PHE A 503 5.89 -5.74 16.21
N LEU A 504 5.23 -6.25 17.26
CA LEU A 504 5.88 -7.11 18.26
C LEU A 504 6.25 -8.46 17.65
N LEU A 505 5.37 -9.01 16.81
CA LEU A 505 5.57 -10.27 16.11
C LEU A 505 6.72 -10.15 15.09
N MET A 506 6.75 -9.06 14.34
CA MET A 506 7.82 -8.75 13.40
C MET A 506 9.17 -8.54 14.10
N ASN A 507 9.19 -7.86 15.25
CA ASN A 507 10.43 -7.71 16.03
C ASN A 507 11.03 -9.08 16.40
N ASN A 508 10.20 -10.03 16.85
CA ASN A 508 10.64 -11.39 17.14
C ASN A 508 11.22 -12.10 15.90
N LEU A 509 10.71 -11.83 14.69
CA LEU A 509 11.26 -12.38 13.45
C LEU A 509 12.60 -11.75 13.06
N LEU A 510 12.76 -10.44 13.28
CA LEU A 510 13.98 -9.69 12.98
C LEU A 510 15.14 -10.02 13.93
N TYR A 511 14.82 -10.38 15.18
CA TYR A 511 15.78 -10.65 16.26
C TYR A 511 15.56 -12.04 16.90
N PRO A 512 15.68 -13.15 16.14
CA PRO A 512 15.32 -14.49 16.61
C PRO A 512 16.27 -15.06 17.68
N GLY A 513 17.45 -14.45 17.88
CA GLY A 513 18.46 -14.90 18.85
C GLY A 513 18.38 -14.20 20.21
N GLY A 514 17.49 -13.21 20.37
CA GLY A 514 17.23 -12.53 21.65
C GLY A 514 16.22 -13.27 22.52
N ASN A 515 15.95 -12.74 23.72
CA ASN A 515 14.73 -13.11 24.44
C ASN A 515 13.54 -12.73 23.53
N GLN A 516 12.53 -13.58 23.36
CA GLN A 516 11.37 -13.17 22.54
C GLN A 516 10.44 -12.27 23.35
N LEU A 517 9.84 -11.29 22.68
CA LEU A 517 8.73 -10.52 23.25
C LEU A 517 7.52 -11.47 23.44
N PRO A 518 6.80 -11.33 24.56
CA PRO A 518 5.55 -12.07 24.75
C PRO A 518 4.49 -11.58 23.76
N VAL A 519 3.99 -12.50 22.94
CA VAL A 519 2.96 -12.26 21.93
C VAL A 519 1.80 -13.21 22.12
N ASP A 520 0.57 -12.71 22.00
CA ASP A 520 -0.64 -13.52 22.17
C ASP A 520 -1.01 -14.23 20.86
N ARG A 521 -0.69 -15.53 20.79
CA ARG A 521 -1.03 -16.37 19.65
C ARG A 521 -2.53 -16.40 19.36
N SER A 522 -3.37 -16.49 20.40
CA SER A 522 -4.82 -16.65 20.24
C SER A 522 -5.43 -15.40 19.62
N LEU A 523 -4.92 -14.23 20.01
CA LEU A 523 -5.31 -12.95 19.43
C LEU A 523 -5.05 -12.91 17.91
N PHE A 524 -3.86 -13.34 17.46
CA PHE A 524 -3.52 -13.34 16.04
C PHE A 524 -4.30 -14.40 15.25
N GLU A 525 -4.54 -15.58 15.83
CA GLU A 525 -5.42 -16.60 15.22
C GLU A 525 -6.84 -16.06 15.03
N GLU A 526 -7.40 -15.39 16.04
CA GLU A 526 -8.73 -14.76 15.97
C GLU A 526 -8.78 -13.66 14.89
N MET A 527 -7.75 -12.82 14.80
CA MET A 527 -7.64 -11.80 13.75
C MET A 527 -7.63 -12.42 12.35
N LEU A 528 -6.81 -13.44 12.11
CA LEU A 528 -6.71 -14.12 10.82
C LEU A 528 -8.02 -14.84 10.44
N CYS A 529 -8.69 -15.39 11.44
CA CYS A 529 -9.96 -16.05 11.29
C CYS A 529 -11.10 -15.12 10.91
N SER A 530 -11.18 -13.97 11.59
CA SER A 530 -12.23 -12.98 11.39
C SER A 530 -12.13 -12.23 10.07
N ALA A 531 -10.95 -12.24 9.41
CA ALA A 531 -10.75 -11.57 8.13
C ALA A 531 -11.78 -12.03 7.06
N PRO A 532 -12.46 -11.09 6.37
CA PRO A 532 -13.52 -11.40 5.40
C PRO A 532 -12.99 -12.14 4.16
N CYS A 533 -13.73 -13.13 3.65
CA CYS A 533 -13.28 -13.89 2.48
C CYS A 533 -13.12 -13.05 1.21
N GLY A 534 -14.07 -12.13 0.96
CA GLY A 534 -14.05 -11.25 -0.21
C GLY A 534 -12.93 -10.21 -0.21
N GLY A 535 -12.16 -10.10 0.88
CA GLY A 535 -11.23 -9.00 1.12
C GLY A 535 -11.75 -8.00 2.13
N PRO A 536 -10.84 -7.20 2.73
CA PRO A 536 -11.25 -6.10 3.57
C PRO A 536 -12.04 -5.11 2.70
N CYS A 537 -13.17 -4.66 3.21
CA CYS A 537 -14.09 -3.83 2.45
C CYS A 537 -14.88 -2.96 3.41
N ILE A 538 -15.44 -1.90 2.85
CA ILE A 538 -16.35 -0.99 3.54
C ILE A 538 -17.56 -0.78 2.65
N LYS A 539 -18.74 -0.96 3.21
CA LYS A 539 -20.04 -0.72 2.61
C LYS A 539 -20.76 0.32 3.45
N GLN A 540 -21.10 1.46 2.86
CA GLN A 540 -21.77 2.56 3.57
C GLN A 540 -23.13 2.13 4.15
N ALA A 541 -23.59 2.80 5.22
CA ALA A 541 -24.81 2.41 5.95
C ALA A 541 -26.10 2.39 5.10
N ASN A 542 -26.20 3.25 4.08
CA ASN A 542 -27.37 3.35 3.20
C ASN A 542 -27.20 2.62 1.86
N TYR A 543 -26.26 1.68 1.76
CA TYR A 543 -26.00 0.98 0.50
C TYR A 543 -27.17 0.11 0.05
N GLU A 544 -27.81 -0.61 0.98
CA GLU A 544 -28.87 -1.58 0.69
C GLU A 544 -30.29 -1.00 0.80
N THR A 545 -30.45 0.32 0.96
CA THR A 545 -31.77 0.93 0.92
C THR A 545 -32.35 0.81 -0.50
N GLN A 546 -33.65 0.56 -0.61
CA GLN A 546 -34.33 0.27 -1.89
C GLN A 546 -34.07 1.30 -2.99
N ASP A 547 -33.85 2.57 -2.62
CA ASP A 547 -33.57 3.65 -3.57
C ASP A 547 -32.10 3.64 -4.08
N ASN A 548 -31.15 3.04 -3.36
CA ASN A 548 -29.72 3.06 -3.70
C ASN A 548 -29.21 1.77 -4.35
N ALA A 549 -29.84 0.63 -4.10
CA ALA A 549 -29.39 -0.67 -4.59
C ALA A 549 -29.33 -0.77 -6.14
N ALA A 550 -30.08 0.08 -6.87
CA ALA A 550 -30.04 0.15 -8.32
C ALA A 550 -28.76 0.81 -8.87
N TYR A 551 -28.04 1.59 -8.06
CA TYR A 551 -26.95 2.46 -8.51
C TYR A 551 -25.55 1.98 -8.13
N TYR A 552 -25.44 0.98 -7.27
CA TYR A 552 -24.15 0.41 -6.87
C TYR A 552 -23.95 -1.01 -7.46
N PRO A 553 -22.70 -1.46 -7.69
CA PRO A 553 -22.43 -2.87 -8.02
C PRO A 553 -22.87 -3.76 -6.86
N ASP A 554 -23.46 -4.92 -7.12
CA ASP A 554 -23.70 -5.84 -6.01
C ASP A 554 -22.37 -6.43 -5.57
N PHE A 555 -22.09 -6.41 -4.27
CA PHE A 555 -20.94 -7.11 -3.69
C PHE A 555 -21.18 -7.43 -2.21
N ASP A 556 -20.65 -8.57 -1.80
CA ASP A 556 -20.70 -9.02 -0.41
C ASP A 556 -19.64 -8.26 0.40
N CYS A 557 -20.10 -7.54 1.42
CA CYS A 557 -19.21 -6.85 2.34
C CYS A 557 -19.76 -6.86 3.76
N PRO A 558 -19.22 -7.72 4.62
CA PRO A 558 -19.69 -7.86 5.99
C PRO A 558 -19.36 -6.67 6.89
N ASN A 559 -18.63 -5.65 6.39
CA ASN A 559 -18.10 -4.54 7.19
C ASN A 559 -17.33 -5.05 8.41
N THR A 560 -16.46 -6.05 8.21
CA THR A 560 -15.75 -6.70 9.30
C THR A 560 -14.93 -5.65 10.08
N PRO A 561 -15.23 -5.43 11.37
CA PRO A 561 -14.48 -4.48 12.18
C PRO A 561 -12.98 -4.77 12.12
N LYS A 562 -12.16 -3.72 12.14
CA LYS A 562 -10.68 -3.79 12.08
C LYS A 562 -10.09 -4.29 10.76
N TRP A 563 -10.90 -4.83 9.84
CA TRP A 563 -10.51 -5.20 8.48
C TRP A 563 -11.10 -4.21 7.47
N THR A 564 -10.80 -2.94 7.69
CA THR A 564 -11.30 -1.80 6.92
C THR A 564 -10.26 -1.20 5.97
N GLY A 565 -9.07 -1.80 5.85
CA GLY A 565 -8.14 -1.52 4.74
C GLY A 565 -6.84 -0.79 5.06
N GLN A 566 -6.48 -0.61 6.33
CA GLN A 566 -5.21 0.01 6.78
C GLN A 566 -4.99 -0.32 8.26
N ARG A 567 -5.21 -1.58 8.65
CA ARG A 567 -5.29 -2.01 10.06
C ARG A 567 -4.08 -1.54 10.87
N TRP A 568 -2.90 -1.66 10.28
CA TRP A 568 -1.64 -1.43 10.98
C TRP A 568 -1.23 0.04 11.06
N GLU A 569 -2.01 0.95 10.46
CA GLU A 569 -1.77 2.39 10.52
C GLU A 569 -2.33 3.02 11.81
N GLY A 570 -3.32 2.40 12.45
CA GLY A 570 -3.78 2.76 13.81
C GLY A 570 -5.29 2.55 14.05
N PRO A 571 -5.78 2.83 15.26
CA PRO A 571 -7.17 2.59 15.65
C PRO A 571 -8.17 3.60 15.06
N ASP A 572 -7.68 4.73 14.52
CA ASP A 572 -8.50 5.74 13.85
C ASP A 572 -8.97 5.28 12.45
N ALA A 573 -8.60 4.05 12.04
CA ALA A 573 -9.10 3.37 10.85
C ALA A 573 -10.45 2.66 11.07
N ILE A 574 -11.08 2.78 12.25
CA ILE A 574 -12.51 2.50 12.40
C ILE A 574 -13.23 3.72 11.85
N PRO A 575 -13.78 3.67 10.63
CA PRO A 575 -14.46 4.83 10.08
C PRO A 575 -15.63 5.18 11.01
N ASP A 576 -15.94 6.46 11.14
CA ASP A 576 -17.26 6.84 11.65
C ASP A 576 -18.31 6.27 10.69
N TRP A 577 -18.85 5.10 11.02
CA TRP A 577 -19.80 4.38 10.18
C TRP A 577 -21.06 5.20 9.87
N GLY A 578 -21.36 6.22 10.70
CA GLY A 578 -22.46 7.17 10.47
C GLY A 578 -22.12 8.31 9.50
N GLY A 579 -20.83 8.53 9.20
CA GLY A 579 -20.31 9.56 8.29
C GLY A 579 -19.61 9.02 7.04
N LEU A 580 -19.65 7.70 6.81
CA LEU A 580 -19.10 7.05 5.62
C LEU A 580 -19.96 7.34 4.38
N TRP A 581 -19.43 8.14 3.46
CA TRP A 581 -20.11 8.45 2.18
C TRP A 581 -19.72 7.51 1.03
N LYS A 582 -18.83 6.53 1.23
CA LYS A 582 -18.23 5.75 0.12
C LYS A 582 -18.03 4.28 0.47
N SER A 583 -18.37 3.41 -0.48
CA SER A 583 -18.05 1.98 -0.44
C SER A 583 -16.68 1.72 -1.08
N ARG A 584 -15.91 0.80 -0.50
CA ARG A 584 -14.52 0.52 -0.85
C ARG A 584 -14.20 -0.96 -0.82
N GLN A 585 -13.41 -1.40 -1.77
CA GLN A 585 -12.69 -2.68 -1.77
C GLN A 585 -11.22 -2.42 -1.50
N MET A 586 -10.64 -3.08 -0.50
CA MET A 586 -9.26 -2.82 -0.08
C MET A 586 -8.33 -3.93 -0.57
N ASN A 587 -7.07 -3.56 -0.80
CA ASN A 587 -6.09 -4.44 -1.45
C ASN A 587 -5.77 -5.73 -0.64
N GLY A 588 -5.93 -5.70 0.70
CA GLY A 588 -5.73 -6.85 1.57
C GLY A 588 -4.29 -7.11 2.02
N LEU A 589 -3.37 -6.15 1.80
CA LEU A 589 -1.96 -6.26 2.24
C LEU A 589 -1.83 -6.50 3.75
N ASP A 590 -2.70 -5.88 4.56
CA ASP A 590 -2.72 -6.08 6.01
C ASP A 590 -2.87 -7.56 6.40
N TYR A 591 -3.75 -8.27 5.70
CA TYR A 591 -4.05 -9.69 5.97
C TYR A 591 -2.89 -10.56 5.50
N MET A 592 -2.41 -10.32 4.28
CA MET A 592 -1.29 -11.06 3.72
C MET A 592 -0.03 -10.92 4.58
N ALA A 593 0.25 -9.71 5.07
CA ALA A 593 1.38 -9.45 5.95
C ALA A 593 1.21 -10.17 7.29
N LEU A 594 0.04 -10.07 7.92
CA LEU A 594 -0.22 -10.78 9.19
C LEU A 594 -0.11 -12.28 9.01
N HIS A 595 -0.69 -12.83 7.96
CA HIS A 595 -0.64 -14.25 7.65
C HIS A 595 0.81 -14.72 7.58
N ASN A 596 1.64 -14.08 6.75
CA ASN A 596 3.00 -14.55 6.55
C ASN A 596 3.85 -14.43 7.83
N VAL A 597 3.74 -13.31 8.55
CA VAL A 597 4.46 -13.10 9.82
C VAL A 597 4.01 -14.11 10.88
N TYR A 598 2.70 -14.39 10.95
CA TYR A 598 2.14 -15.42 11.82
C TYR A 598 2.69 -16.82 11.50
N MET A 599 2.66 -17.22 10.22
CA MET A 599 3.20 -18.51 9.76
C MET A 599 4.69 -18.65 10.12
N LEU A 600 5.48 -17.59 9.88
CA LEU A 600 6.92 -17.59 10.17
C LEU A 600 7.26 -17.65 11.66
N HIS A 601 6.39 -17.12 12.53
CA HIS A 601 6.64 -17.04 13.96
C HIS A 601 6.09 -18.25 14.75
N PHE A 602 4.85 -18.67 14.48
CA PHE A 602 4.14 -19.65 15.32
C PHE A 602 4.07 -21.05 14.75
N LEU A 603 4.28 -21.23 13.44
CA LEU A 603 4.02 -22.51 12.80
C LEU A 603 5.31 -23.29 12.59
N ASP A 604 5.23 -24.58 12.91
CA ASP A 604 6.35 -25.50 12.76
C ASP A 604 6.76 -25.61 11.29
N GLN A 605 8.04 -25.89 11.04
CA GLN A 605 8.62 -26.09 9.70
C GLN A 605 7.91 -27.18 8.85
N ASN A 606 7.03 -27.97 9.45
CA ASN A 606 6.30 -29.07 8.80
C ASN A 606 4.93 -28.67 8.23
N GLN A 607 4.42 -27.46 8.50
CA GLN A 607 3.21 -26.98 7.83
C GLN A 607 3.53 -26.45 6.43
N THR A 608 2.72 -26.86 5.46
CA THR A 608 2.96 -26.61 4.03
C THR A 608 2.31 -25.29 3.61
N PHE A 609 3.13 -24.28 3.33
CA PHE A 609 2.69 -23.07 2.63
C PHE A 609 2.84 -23.31 1.13
N MET A 610 1.78 -23.74 0.46
CA MET A 610 1.79 -24.12 -0.95
C MET A 610 0.96 -23.17 -1.79
N ASN A 611 1.49 -22.72 -2.94
CA ASN A 611 0.70 -22.04 -3.95
C ASN A 611 -0.17 -23.08 -4.68
N PRO A 612 -1.50 -23.03 -4.54
CA PRO A 612 -2.41 -24.03 -5.08
C PRO A 612 -2.46 -24.04 -6.61
N ASP A 613 -2.16 -22.91 -7.26
CA ASP A 613 -2.15 -22.81 -8.72
C ASP A 613 -0.83 -23.30 -9.34
N ARG A 614 0.24 -23.35 -8.52
CA ARG A 614 1.59 -23.76 -8.95
C ARG A 614 2.30 -24.67 -7.94
N PRO A 615 1.71 -25.84 -7.65
CA PRO A 615 2.35 -26.82 -6.79
C PRO A 615 3.56 -27.42 -7.50
N ASP A 616 4.75 -26.95 -7.15
CA ASP A 616 6.03 -27.43 -7.66
C ASP A 616 6.17 -28.93 -7.31
N ILE A 617 6.33 -29.77 -8.34
CA ILE A 617 6.17 -31.23 -8.25
C ILE A 617 7.43 -31.91 -7.67
N GLN A 618 8.54 -31.18 -7.54
CA GLN A 618 9.85 -31.80 -7.31
C GLN A 618 10.23 -32.00 -5.83
N THR A 619 9.48 -31.49 -4.87
CA THR A 619 9.84 -31.59 -3.44
C THR A 619 9.05 -32.68 -2.71
N ILE A 620 9.75 -33.82 -2.56
CA ILE A 620 9.69 -34.71 -1.39
C ILE A 620 8.42 -35.57 -1.25
N GLY A 621 8.46 -36.78 -1.83
CA GLY A 621 8.12 -38.06 -1.17
C GLY A 621 6.78 -38.28 -0.48
N ASN A 622 5.88 -37.31 -0.49
CA ASN A 622 4.55 -37.38 0.09
C ASN A 622 3.60 -36.71 -0.91
N PRO A 623 2.90 -37.49 -1.76
CA PRO A 623 2.03 -36.94 -2.78
C PRO A 623 0.81 -36.35 -2.09
N LYS A 624 0.85 -35.06 -1.79
CA LYS A 624 -0.35 -34.26 -1.51
C LYS A 624 -0.42 -33.07 -2.46
N LYS A 625 -0.25 -33.32 -3.77
CA LYS A 625 -1.37 -32.99 -4.66
C LYS A 625 -2.44 -34.03 -4.34
N LEU A 626 -3.66 -33.63 -4.01
CA LEU A 626 -4.74 -34.61 -4.00
C LEU A 626 -4.77 -35.19 -5.42
N LEU A 627 -4.54 -36.50 -5.56
CA LEU A 627 -4.65 -37.21 -6.83
C LEU A 627 -5.96 -36.78 -7.53
N GLY A 628 -5.87 -36.00 -8.62
CA GLY A 628 -7.00 -35.52 -9.41
C GLY A 628 -7.30 -34.01 -9.41
N GLU A 629 -6.56 -33.16 -8.67
CA GLU A 629 -6.75 -31.69 -8.70
C GLU A 629 -6.54 -31.06 -10.08
N ASP A 630 -5.62 -31.59 -10.89
CA ASP A 630 -5.36 -31.16 -12.28
C ASP A 630 -6.52 -31.45 -13.25
N LYS A 631 -7.54 -32.15 -12.76
CA LYS A 631 -8.70 -32.57 -13.55
C LYS A 631 -10.00 -31.98 -13.03
N ILE A 632 -9.95 -31.15 -11.98
CA ILE A 632 -11.11 -30.44 -11.42
C ILE A 632 -10.91 -28.95 -11.65
N GLU A 633 -11.75 -28.37 -12.49
CA GLU A 633 -11.86 -26.93 -12.70
C GLU A 633 -12.95 -26.39 -11.75
N GLY A 634 -12.57 -25.52 -10.83
CA GLY A 634 -13.47 -24.87 -9.88
C GLY A 634 -12.68 -24.20 -8.76
N PRO A 635 -13.32 -23.37 -7.91
CA PRO A 635 -12.62 -22.66 -6.85
C PRO A 635 -11.99 -23.63 -5.85
N ILE A 636 -10.71 -23.47 -5.57
CA ILE A 636 -9.97 -24.28 -4.59
C ILE A 636 -10.49 -24.14 -3.16
N THR A 637 -11.32 -23.13 -2.87
CA THR A 637 -11.88 -22.87 -1.55
C THR A 637 -13.25 -22.24 -1.69
N LEU A 638 -14.17 -22.69 -0.84
CA LEU A 638 -15.52 -22.16 -0.68
C LEU A 638 -15.63 -21.53 0.70
N CYS A 639 -16.14 -20.31 0.80
CA CYS A 639 -16.50 -19.73 2.09
C CYS A 639 -17.93 -20.11 2.52
N PRO A 640 -18.25 -20.05 3.82
CA PRO A 640 -19.58 -20.46 4.29
C PRO A 640 -20.68 -19.65 3.61
N GLY A 641 -21.72 -20.34 3.13
CA GLY A 641 -22.81 -19.79 2.34
C GLY A 641 -22.54 -19.68 0.84
N GLN A 642 -21.28 -19.69 0.40
CA GLN A 642 -20.96 -19.59 -1.03
C GLN A 642 -21.21 -20.91 -1.75
N THR A 643 -21.65 -20.79 -3.01
CA THR A 643 -21.82 -21.90 -3.94
C THR A 643 -20.88 -21.70 -5.12
N ALA A 644 -20.14 -22.74 -5.50
CA ALA A 644 -19.28 -22.71 -6.67
C ALA A 644 -19.52 -23.92 -7.57
N GLN A 645 -19.24 -23.74 -8.87
CA GLN A 645 -19.32 -24.79 -9.86
C GLN A 645 -17.97 -25.50 -10.00
N TYR A 646 -18.01 -26.82 -10.00
CA TYR A 646 -16.86 -27.70 -10.21
C TYR A 646 -17.09 -28.56 -11.43
N ARG A 647 -16.11 -28.62 -12.32
CA ARG A 647 -16.13 -29.33 -13.60
C ARG A 647 -14.94 -30.27 -13.71
N LEU A 648 -15.09 -31.41 -14.36
CA LEU A 648 -13.97 -32.28 -14.73
C LEU A 648 -13.44 -31.98 -16.11
N LEU A 649 -12.12 -31.88 -16.22
CA LEU A 649 -11.38 -31.71 -17.47
C LEU A 649 -10.77 -33.05 -17.92
N PRO A 650 -10.93 -33.44 -19.20
CA PRO A 650 -10.27 -34.63 -19.75
C PRO A 650 -8.77 -34.36 -19.93
N SER A 651 -7.92 -35.37 -19.69
CA SER A 651 -6.47 -35.22 -19.89
C SER A 651 -6.04 -35.18 -21.37
N TYR A 652 -6.95 -35.49 -22.31
CA TYR A 652 -6.70 -35.50 -23.75
C TYR A 652 -7.94 -35.01 -24.51
N SER A 653 -7.72 -34.38 -25.67
CA SER A 653 -8.80 -33.86 -26.53
C SER A 653 -9.81 -34.91 -27.02
N ALA A 654 -9.41 -36.19 -27.07
CA ALA A 654 -10.25 -37.31 -27.51
C ALA A 654 -10.69 -38.26 -26.37
N ALA A 655 -10.53 -37.87 -25.10
CA ALA A 655 -10.92 -38.69 -23.96
C ALA A 655 -12.40 -38.48 -23.55
N THR A 656 -13.04 -39.54 -23.06
CA THR A 656 -14.42 -39.52 -22.52
C THR A 656 -14.41 -39.92 -21.05
N ILE A 657 -15.15 -39.19 -20.20
CA ILE A 657 -15.23 -39.43 -18.75
C ILE A 657 -16.53 -40.20 -18.43
N ASN A 658 -16.43 -41.44 -17.92
CA ASN A 658 -17.57 -42.28 -17.52
C ASN A 658 -17.11 -43.43 -16.61
N PRO A 659 -17.54 -43.59 -15.33
CA PRO A 659 -18.53 -42.86 -14.52
C PRO A 659 -17.95 -41.72 -13.66
N ILE A 660 -18.78 -40.93 -12.96
CA ILE A 660 -18.38 -39.83 -12.05
C ILE A 660 -19.07 -39.98 -10.69
N GLU A 661 -18.32 -39.85 -9.61
CA GLU A 661 -18.80 -39.83 -8.23
C GLU A 661 -18.16 -38.67 -7.47
N TRP A 662 -18.98 -37.73 -6.98
CA TRP A 662 -18.55 -36.68 -6.07
C TRP A 662 -18.90 -37.03 -4.63
N THR A 663 -17.95 -36.83 -3.74
CA THR A 663 -18.09 -36.98 -2.29
C THR A 663 -17.57 -35.73 -1.59
N CYS A 664 -18.14 -35.41 -0.44
CA CYS A 664 -17.82 -34.20 0.30
C CYS A 664 -17.79 -34.46 1.81
N THR A 665 -17.17 -33.54 2.55
CA THR A 665 -17.27 -33.51 4.02
C THR A 665 -18.66 -33.03 4.47
N PRO A 666 -19.06 -33.27 5.74
CA PRO A 666 -20.39 -32.92 6.24
C PRO A 666 -20.78 -31.44 6.13
N ASN A 667 -19.81 -30.54 5.99
CA ASN A 667 -20.08 -29.10 5.89
C ASN A 667 -20.16 -28.61 4.45
N ILE A 668 -20.00 -29.47 3.43
CA ILE A 668 -20.24 -29.10 2.04
C ILE A 668 -21.49 -29.84 1.56
N THR A 669 -22.42 -29.11 0.96
CA THR A 669 -23.56 -29.69 0.25
C THR A 669 -23.30 -29.68 -1.25
N LEU A 670 -23.62 -30.79 -1.92
CA LEU A 670 -23.49 -30.91 -3.38
C LEU A 670 -24.88 -30.84 -4.02
N SER A 671 -24.99 -30.16 -5.16
CA SER A 671 -26.22 -30.14 -5.95
C SER A 671 -26.53 -31.51 -6.56
N THR A 672 -25.50 -32.21 -7.03
CA THR A 672 -25.60 -33.57 -7.56
C THR A 672 -24.28 -34.34 -7.30
N SER A 673 -24.35 -35.60 -6.88
CA SER A 673 -23.14 -36.43 -6.71
C SER A 673 -22.71 -37.19 -7.96
N SER A 674 -23.48 -37.12 -9.05
CA SER A 674 -23.30 -37.95 -10.24
C SER A 674 -23.16 -37.18 -11.57
N ALA A 675 -23.23 -35.85 -11.55
CA ALA A 675 -23.08 -35.02 -12.74
C ALA A 675 -21.76 -34.24 -12.77
N ASN A 676 -21.33 -33.89 -13.99
CA ASN A 676 -20.27 -32.94 -14.28
C ASN A 676 -20.81 -31.92 -15.30
N PRO A 677 -20.88 -30.61 -14.98
CA PRO A 677 -20.45 -30.00 -13.73
C PRO A 677 -21.37 -30.31 -12.54
N THR A 678 -20.85 -30.12 -11.32
CA THR A 678 -21.62 -30.12 -10.07
C THR A 678 -21.44 -28.79 -9.34
N ASN A 679 -22.39 -28.41 -8.49
CA ASN A 679 -22.23 -27.25 -7.62
C ASN A 679 -22.00 -27.73 -6.19
N ALA A 680 -21.11 -27.05 -5.47
CA ALA A 680 -20.86 -27.30 -4.06
C ALA A 680 -21.08 -26.02 -3.26
N THR A 681 -21.71 -26.14 -2.11
CA THR A 681 -22.01 -25.04 -1.19
C THR A 681 -21.40 -25.34 0.18
N LEU A 682 -20.60 -24.44 0.76
CA LEU A 682 -20.12 -24.62 2.13
C LEU A 682 -21.19 -24.17 3.13
N VAL A 683 -21.56 -25.02 4.08
CA VAL A 683 -22.63 -24.82 5.06
C VAL A 683 -22.10 -24.33 6.42
N SER A 684 -20.84 -24.64 6.79
CA SER A 684 -20.22 -24.14 8.04
C SER A 684 -18.69 -23.97 7.93
N SER A 685 -18.12 -23.00 8.68
CA SER A 685 -16.67 -22.67 8.70
C SER A 685 -15.85 -23.51 9.69
N LEU A 686 -16.48 -24.34 10.51
CA LEU A 686 -15.86 -24.79 11.77
C LEU A 686 -14.89 -25.97 11.61
N THR A 687 -14.79 -26.58 10.43
CA THR A 687 -13.82 -27.66 10.14
C THR A 687 -13.38 -27.66 8.67
N PRO A 688 -12.13 -28.03 8.37
CA PRO A 688 -11.65 -28.08 7.00
C PRO A 688 -12.50 -29.05 6.18
N SER A 689 -12.92 -28.58 5.02
CA SER A 689 -13.93 -29.24 4.19
C SER A 689 -13.37 -29.52 2.81
N TYR A 690 -13.64 -30.71 2.29
CA TYR A 690 -12.99 -31.20 1.08
C TYR A 690 -14.03 -31.77 0.12
N LEU A 691 -13.79 -31.54 -1.17
CA LEU A 691 -14.44 -32.21 -2.28
C LEU A 691 -13.51 -33.30 -2.79
N ARG A 692 -14.06 -34.49 -3.03
CA ARG A 692 -13.34 -35.59 -3.67
C ARG A 692 -14.17 -36.11 -4.82
N VAL A 693 -13.52 -36.32 -5.95
CA VAL A 693 -14.13 -36.92 -7.14
C VAL A 693 -13.47 -38.25 -7.49
N GLY A 694 -14.28 -39.22 -7.89
CA GLY A 694 -13.85 -40.44 -8.56
C GLY A 694 -14.40 -40.47 -9.97
N PHE A 695 -13.58 -40.79 -10.96
CA PHE A 695 -14.06 -40.99 -12.34
C PHE A 695 -13.19 -41.97 -13.14
N GLU A 696 -13.75 -42.54 -14.21
CA GLU A 696 -13.00 -43.31 -15.20
C GLU A 696 -12.85 -42.51 -16.50
N GLU A 697 -11.63 -42.47 -17.04
CA GLU A 697 -11.29 -41.77 -18.26
C GLU A 697 -10.93 -42.78 -19.35
N LYS A 698 -11.73 -42.86 -20.41
CA LYS A 698 -11.48 -43.69 -21.59
C LYS A 698 -10.80 -42.87 -22.67
N ARG A 699 -9.67 -43.37 -23.18
CA ARG A 699 -8.91 -42.74 -24.25
C ARG A 699 -9.09 -43.53 -25.55
N ASN A 700 -9.39 -42.83 -26.64
CA ASN A 700 -9.29 -43.39 -27.97
C ASN A 700 -7.87 -43.13 -28.50
N LEU A 701 -7.02 -44.14 -28.49
CA LEU A 701 -5.76 -44.10 -29.22
C LEU A 701 -6.09 -44.28 -30.71
N GLN A 702 -6.16 -43.18 -31.46
CA GLN A 702 -6.04 -43.27 -32.92
C GLN A 702 -4.62 -43.75 -33.23
N GLN A 703 -4.50 -44.92 -33.88
CA GLN A 703 -3.26 -45.36 -34.53
C GLN A 703 -2.96 -44.50 -35.74
#